data_AF-A0A6A4VLJ1-F1
#
_entry.id   AF-A0A6A4VLJ1-F1
#
_cell.length_a   1.000
_cell.length_b   1.000
_cell.length_c   1.000
_cell.angle_alpha   90.00
_cell.angle_beta   90.00
_cell.angle_gamma   90.00
#
_symmetry.space_group_name_H-M   'P 1'
#
loop_
_entity.id
_entity.type
_entity.pdbx_description
1 polymer ?
#
loop_
_entity_poly.entity_id
_entity_poly.type
_entity_poly.pdbx_seq_one_letter_code
_entity_poly.pdbx_strand_id
1 'polypeptide(L)'
;MKGLRHRTALLTVTLTRPLSAAGLRHRTALLTLTLTLTRPLSLAGLRHRTALLTLTLTLTPALSAAASPDDDGLVVRTNKGLVRGTRMTAATGRHVDAWLGIPFAKPPIGPLRFKHPQPMHSWAGIRDARHLPNSCWQTVDDYFGDFEGSSMWNVNTPMSEDCLYLNVVVPRPRPAHLAAVMVWIFGGGFYSGTSTLDVYDPRILASQEGVVLVSFQYRVASLGYLYMDTPAAPGNAGMFDQLMALQWVQDNIAAFGGNPHNVTLFGESAGAASINMHLVSPLSRSLFSQAILQSGSATNPWAVVDKREAALRGLRLAEAVKCNDTSASALLDCLRSTDPKTLVNSEGFMAGYCEFAFVPVIDGAFLVESPSASLTSGNFRKVNLLMGSNKDEGYFYLSYFLTEHFRLRDNPPVTHEMFLDAVKQLHPRLTPPARSAIAFEYTPWGNLTSSAHMRDAIDEMAGDRQFTCGVQQLAETYARAGADVYMYHFIQRSSASPWPRYMGVLHGDEILFVFGVPLTKRKQYKRREVELSCKMMRYWANFAKTGDPNASGGDSDHRPPLDRWPPHLATAKSYLTLSVNSSAVGVGLKTRRCAFWLKHLPRIQAATERPPPAERVQCGDLASTRGGSAGRRASAAVRAPLPALLLVPLLPLLLRTCTDTGSRGRD
;
A
#
# COMPACT_ATOMS: atom_id res chain seq x y z
N MET A 1 -61.88 -2.89 -20.43
CA MET A 1 -60.92 -3.93 -19.99
C MET A 1 -60.33 -3.51 -18.64
N LYS A 2 -60.88 -4.02 -17.53
CA LYS A 2 -60.39 -3.75 -16.17
C LYS A 2 -59.57 -4.97 -15.70
N GLY A 3 -58.26 -4.79 -15.55
CA GLY A 3 -57.36 -5.82 -15.02
C GLY A 3 -57.50 -5.96 -13.50
N LEU A 4 -57.72 -7.19 -13.03
CA LEU A 4 -57.80 -7.57 -11.63
C LEU A 4 -56.43 -7.39 -10.95
N ARG A 5 -56.34 -6.53 -9.94
CA ARG A 5 -55.21 -6.49 -9.00
C ARG A 5 -55.49 -7.49 -7.86
N HIS A 6 -54.66 -8.52 -7.71
CA HIS A 6 -54.61 -9.30 -6.47
C HIS A 6 -53.85 -8.48 -5.40
N ARG A 7 -54.52 -8.17 -4.29
CA ARG A 7 -53.87 -7.68 -3.06
C ARG A 7 -53.67 -8.86 -2.13
N THR A 8 -52.42 -9.21 -1.86
CA THR A 8 -52.05 -10.13 -0.78
C THR A 8 -51.83 -9.30 0.48
N ALA A 9 -52.59 -9.54 1.54
CA ALA A 9 -52.35 -8.94 2.84
C ALA A 9 -51.61 -9.96 3.72
N LEU A 10 -50.40 -9.63 4.19
CA LEU A 10 -49.74 -10.37 5.27
C LEU A 10 -50.28 -9.82 6.60
N LEU A 11 -50.91 -10.68 7.41
CA LEU A 11 -51.30 -10.37 8.77
C LEU A 11 -50.30 -11.05 9.72
N THR A 12 -49.43 -10.27 10.37
CA THR A 12 -48.51 -10.78 11.38
C THR A 12 -49.17 -10.64 12.76
N VAL A 13 -49.50 -11.75 13.43
CA VAL A 13 -50.05 -11.73 14.78
C VAL A 13 -48.95 -12.12 15.77
N THR A 14 -48.50 -11.16 16.58
CA THR A 14 -47.61 -11.39 17.73
C THR A 14 -48.45 -11.55 18.99
N LEU A 15 -48.44 -12.76 19.57
CA LEU A 15 -49.00 -13.02 20.90
C LEU A 15 -47.89 -12.86 21.96
N THR A 16 -48.00 -11.85 22.82
CA THR A 16 -47.17 -11.72 24.02
C THR A 16 -47.97 -12.20 25.24
N ARG A 17 -47.43 -13.16 25.98
CA ARG A 17 -47.90 -13.53 27.33
C ARG A 17 -46.90 -12.98 28.36
N PRO A 18 -47.34 -12.35 29.45
CA PRO A 18 -46.45 -12.07 30.57
C PRO A 18 -46.40 -13.30 31.51
N LEU A 19 -45.24 -13.62 32.07
CA LEU A 19 -45.03 -13.95 33.50
C LEU A 19 -43.63 -14.50 33.81
N SER A 20 -42.96 -13.83 34.76
CA SER A 20 -42.34 -14.36 35.98
C SER A 20 -41.40 -15.59 35.94
N ALA A 21 -40.14 -15.30 36.28
CA ALA A 21 -39.18 -16.06 37.12
C ALA A 21 -38.71 -17.47 36.72
N ALA A 22 -37.40 -17.67 36.98
CA ALA A 22 -36.58 -18.89 36.89
C ALA A 22 -36.15 -19.32 35.48
N GLY A 23 -34.83 -19.38 35.30
CA GLY A 23 -34.16 -19.50 34.01
C GLY A 23 -34.31 -20.86 33.34
N LEU A 24 -34.55 -20.81 32.03
CA LEU A 24 -34.15 -21.78 31.02
C LEU A 24 -34.18 -21.06 29.66
N ARG A 25 -33.07 -21.02 28.90
CA ARG A 25 -33.05 -20.38 27.57
C ARG A 25 -33.78 -21.29 26.57
N HIS A 26 -35.03 -20.96 26.21
CA HIS A 26 -35.72 -21.56 25.07
C HIS A 26 -35.54 -20.72 23.79
N ARG A 27 -35.26 -21.41 22.67
CA ARG A 27 -35.17 -20.84 21.32
C ARG A 27 -36.57 -20.50 20.81
N THR A 28 -36.79 -19.27 20.36
CA THR A 28 -37.97 -18.86 19.61
C THR A 28 -37.89 -19.38 18.18
N ALA A 29 -38.85 -20.21 17.76
CA ALA A 29 -39.06 -20.56 16.35
C ALA A 29 -40.06 -19.57 15.74
N LEU A 30 -39.69 -18.91 14.64
CA LEU A 30 -40.65 -18.15 13.83
C LEU A 30 -41.47 -19.16 13.01
N LEU A 31 -42.77 -19.30 13.32
CA LEU A 31 -43.72 -19.94 12.42
C LEU A 31 -44.26 -18.90 11.42
N THR A 32 -44.09 -19.15 10.13
CA THR A 32 -44.76 -18.39 9.07
C THR A 32 -46.00 -19.18 8.61
N LEU A 33 -47.19 -18.63 8.84
CA LEU A 33 -48.45 -19.23 8.39
C LEU A 33 -48.86 -18.59 7.06
N THR A 34 -48.98 -19.38 5.98
CA THR A 34 -49.50 -18.90 4.68
C THR A 34 -50.90 -19.44 4.44
N LEU A 35 -51.87 -18.55 4.22
CA LEU A 35 -53.27 -18.88 3.93
C LEU A 35 -53.55 -18.63 2.45
N THR A 36 -53.83 -19.70 1.69
CA THR A 36 -54.26 -19.60 0.28
C THR A 36 -55.74 -19.93 0.15
N LEU A 37 -56.55 -18.97 -0.31
CA LEU A 37 -57.96 -19.17 -0.66
C LEU A 37 -58.09 -19.52 -2.14
N THR A 38 -58.52 -20.73 -2.46
CA THR A 38 -58.92 -21.12 -3.81
C THR A 38 -60.43 -21.00 -3.97
N ARG A 39 -60.89 -20.33 -5.04
CA ARG A 39 -62.31 -20.31 -5.44
C ARG A 39 -62.59 -21.49 -6.38
N PRO A 40 -63.65 -22.28 -6.18
CA PRO A 40 -64.05 -23.28 -7.16
C PRO A 40 -64.68 -22.60 -8.38
N LEU A 41 -64.39 -23.13 -9.57
CA LEU A 41 -65.03 -22.77 -10.84
C LEU A 41 -66.49 -23.25 -10.83
N SER A 42 -67.39 -22.39 -11.31
CA SER A 42 -68.83 -22.63 -11.38
C SER A 42 -69.20 -23.47 -12.60
N LEU A 43 -69.97 -24.53 -12.37
CA LEU A 43 -70.90 -25.11 -13.34
C LEU A 43 -72.31 -25.04 -12.76
N ALA A 44 -73.27 -24.81 -13.65
CA ALA A 44 -74.62 -24.37 -13.37
C ALA A 44 -75.50 -25.44 -12.70
N GLY A 45 -76.42 -24.99 -11.84
CA GLY A 45 -77.59 -25.76 -11.39
C GLY A 45 -77.53 -26.27 -9.95
N LEU A 46 -78.61 -25.99 -9.22
CA LEU A 46 -78.97 -26.44 -7.87
C LEU A 46 -78.31 -25.74 -6.66
N ARG A 47 -79.21 -25.19 -5.83
CA ARG A 47 -78.96 -24.53 -4.55
C ARG A 47 -78.69 -25.58 -3.47
N HIS A 48 -77.46 -25.68 -2.99
CA HIS A 48 -77.11 -25.77 -1.57
C HIS A 48 -75.61 -25.49 -1.42
N ARG A 49 -75.26 -24.45 -0.66
CA ARG A 49 -73.87 -24.05 -0.39
C ARG A 49 -73.42 -24.65 0.93
N THR A 50 -72.58 -25.68 0.88
CA THR A 50 -71.69 -26.04 1.99
C THR A 50 -70.26 -25.87 1.48
N ALA A 51 -69.58 -24.84 1.98
CA ALA A 51 -68.17 -24.63 1.70
C ALA A 51 -67.35 -25.56 2.61
N LEU A 52 -66.73 -26.59 2.04
CA LEU A 52 -65.82 -27.47 2.77
C LEU A 52 -64.47 -26.74 2.90
N LEU A 53 -64.10 -26.38 4.13
CA LEU A 53 -62.82 -25.73 4.44
C LEU A 53 -61.77 -26.83 4.69
N THR A 54 -61.01 -27.22 3.66
CA THR A 54 -59.88 -28.16 3.84
C THR A 54 -58.63 -27.40 4.29
N LEU A 55 -58.21 -27.62 5.54
CA LEU A 55 -56.95 -27.13 6.09
C LEU A 55 -55.82 -28.09 5.72
N THR A 56 -55.04 -27.78 4.68
CA THR A 56 -53.83 -28.54 4.35
C THR A 56 -52.61 -27.96 5.07
N LEU A 57 -52.11 -28.69 6.07
CA LEU A 57 -50.86 -28.37 6.77
C LEU A 57 -49.68 -28.92 5.96
N THR A 58 -49.04 -28.08 5.13
CA THR A 58 -47.79 -28.45 4.46
C THR A 58 -46.60 -28.09 5.36
N LEU A 59 -46.02 -29.08 6.04
CA LEU A 59 -44.69 -28.96 6.66
C LEU A 59 -43.64 -28.97 5.53
N THR A 60 -43.18 -27.81 5.10
CA THR A 60 -41.90 -27.73 4.39
C THR A 60 -40.78 -27.77 5.42
N PRO A 61 -39.88 -28.76 5.42
CA PRO A 61 -38.72 -28.71 6.27
C PRO A 61 -37.85 -27.57 5.75
N ALA A 62 -37.87 -26.43 6.44
CA ALA A 62 -36.74 -25.52 6.37
C ALA A 62 -35.55 -26.33 6.90
N LEU A 63 -34.63 -26.74 6.03
CA LEU A 63 -33.29 -27.14 6.44
C LEU A 63 -32.64 -25.91 7.07
N SER A 64 -32.99 -25.62 8.32
CA SER A 64 -32.09 -24.94 9.23
C SER A 64 -30.95 -25.91 9.41
N ALA A 65 -29.81 -25.61 8.78
CA ALA A 65 -28.57 -26.31 9.03
C ALA A 65 -28.34 -26.21 10.55
N ALA A 66 -28.71 -27.27 11.26
CA ALA A 66 -28.40 -27.41 12.66
C ALA A 66 -26.89 -27.38 12.74
N ALA A 67 -26.35 -26.27 13.27
CA ALA A 67 -24.94 -26.18 13.61
C ALA A 67 -24.60 -27.42 14.44
N SER A 68 -23.65 -28.20 13.92
CA SER A 68 -23.13 -29.37 14.62
C SER A 68 -22.68 -28.97 16.02
N PRO A 69 -22.74 -29.87 17.03
CA PRO A 69 -22.43 -29.56 18.43
C PRO A 69 -20.97 -29.15 18.74
N ASP A 70 -20.15 -28.89 17.72
CA ASP A 70 -18.70 -28.65 17.77
C ASP A 70 -18.31 -27.21 17.36
N ASP A 71 -19.27 -26.30 17.20
CA ASP A 71 -19.02 -24.97 16.61
C ASP A 71 -18.79 -23.88 17.67
N ASP A 72 -17.54 -23.72 18.14
CA ASP A 72 -17.06 -22.54 18.92
C ASP A 72 -17.05 -21.23 18.07
N GLY A 73 -17.76 -21.22 16.94
CA GLY A 73 -17.80 -20.15 15.93
C GLY A 73 -16.53 -20.06 15.09
N LEU A 74 -15.57 -20.97 15.26
CA LEU A 74 -14.25 -20.91 14.62
C LEU A 74 -14.24 -21.48 13.19
N VAL A 75 -15.33 -22.11 12.74
CA VAL A 75 -15.49 -22.54 11.34
C VAL A 75 -16.27 -21.48 10.58
N VAL A 76 -15.63 -20.85 9.58
CA VAL A 76 -16.21 -19.77 8.77
C VAL A 76 -16.29 -20.19 7.30
N ARG A 77 -17.41 -19.88 6.65
CA ARG A 77 -17.60 -20.11 5.21
C ARG A 77 -17.15 -18.89 4.41
N THR A 78 -16.13 -19.06 3.59
CA THR A 78 -15.70 -18.11 2.55
C THR A 78 -16.39 -18.44 1.22
N ASN A 79 -16.23 -17.58 0.20
CA ASN A 79 -16.69 -17.84 -1.16
C ASN A 79 -15.97 -19.03 -1.86
N LYS A 80 -14.82 -19.49 -1.33
CA LYS A 80 -14.08 -20.65 -1.86
C LYS A 80 -14.23 -21.93 -1.03
N GLY A 81 -14.62 -21.84 0.24
CA GLY A 81 -14.79 -23.01 1.10
C GLY A 81 -14.79 -22.68 2.59
N LEU A 82 -14.87 -23.71 3.42
CA LEU A 82 -14.82 -23.57 4.88
C LEU A 82 -13.37 -23.45 5.36
N VAL A 83 -13.15 -22.58 6.34
CA VAL A 83 -11.87 -22.42 7.05
C VAL A 83 -12.08 -22.57 8.55
N ARG A 84 -11.12 -23.18 9.25
CA ARG A 84 -11.12 -23.32 10.72
C ARG A 84 -10.00 -22.49 11.33
N GLY A 85 -10.37 -21.57 12.21
CA GLY A 85 -9.45 -20.73 12.98
C GLY A 85 -9.15 -21.32 14.36
N THR A 86 -8.52 -20.50 15.20
CA THR A 86 -8.20 -20.80 16.59
C THR A 86 -8.51 -19.60 17.47
N ARG A 87 -8.80 -19.85 18.75
CA ARG A 87 -8.83 -18.81 19.77
C ARG A 87 -7.39 -18.51 20.21
N MET A 88 -7.07 -17.23 20.36
CA MET A 88 -5.78 -16.77 20.87
C MET A 88 -5.99 -15.77 22.01
N THR A 89 -4.95 -15.60 22.83
CA THR A 89 -4.92 -14.62 23.91
C THR A 89 -3.84 -13.58 23.59
N ALA A 90 -4.23 -12.31 23.63
CA ALA A 90 -3.30 -11.19 23.56
C ALA A 90 -2.47 -11.11 24.86
N ALA A 91 -1.30 -10.47 24.81
CA ALA A 91 -0.47 -10.28 26.00
C ALA A 91 -1.17 -9.48 27.13
N THR A 92 -2.24 -8.76 26.80
CA THR A 92 -3.10 -8.04 27.75
C THR A 92 -4.10 -8.95 28.47
N GLY A 93 -4.16 -10.25 28.14
CA GLY A 93 -5.13 -11.21 28.66
C GLY A 93 -6.47 -11.23 27.91
N ARG A 94 -6.69 -10.32 26.96
CA ARG A 94 -7.90 -10.29 26.12
C ARG A 94 -7.86 -11.41 25.08
N HIS A 95 -9.02 -11.96 24.74
CA HIS A 95 -9.14 -13.00 23.73
C HIS A 95 -9.46 -12.43 22.34
N VAL A 96 -9.03 -13.17 21.31
CA VAL A 96 -9.41 -12.97 19.92
C VAL A 96 -9.68 -14.32 19.26
N ASP A 97 -10.51 -14.34 18.22
CA ASP A 97 -10.59 -15.47 17.28
C ASP A 97 -9.71 -15.12 16.07
N ALA A 98 -8.86 -16.05 15.61
CA ALA A 98 -7.89 -15.82 14.54
C ALA A 98 -7.95 -16.93 13.48
N TRP A 99 -7.84 -16.53 12.21
CA TRP A 99 -7.68 -17.40 11.06
C TRP A 99 -6.39 -17.01 10.35
N LEU A 100 -5.37 -17.84 10.48
CA LEU A 100 -4.02 -17.59 10.00
C LEU A 100 -3.75 -18.48 8.79
N GLY A 101 -3.22 -17.90 7.71
CA GLY A 101 -2.86 -18.67 6.51
C GLY A 101 -4.05 -19.07 5.61
N ILE A 102 -5.02 -18.18 5.41
CA ILE A 102 -6.11 -18.39 4.43
C ILE A 102 -5.59 -18.10 3.01
N PRO A 103 -5.66 -19.03 2.05
CA PRO A 103 -5.22 -18.77 0.68
C PRO A 103 -6.18 -17.82 -0.03
N PHE A 104 -5.65 -16.78 -0.69
CA PHE A 104 -6.48 -15.88 -1.51
C PHE A 104 -6.17 -16.00 -3.02
N ALA A 105 -4.99 -16.52 -3.37
CA ALA A 105 -4.56 -16.74 -4.76
C ALA A 105 -3.90 -18.11 -4.93
N LYS A 106 -3.86 -18.60 -6.18
CA LYS A 106 -3.08 -19.81 -6.51
C LYS A 106 -1.59 -19.58 -6.20
N PRO A 107 -0.85 -20.62 -5.78
CA PRO A 107 0.59 -20.53 -5.61
C PRO A 107 1.25 -20.06 -6.92
N PRO A 108 2.00 -18.94 -6.92
CA PRO A 108 2.61 -18.35 -8.12
C PRO A 108 3.91 -19.07 -8.54
N ILE A 109 3.87 -20.40 -8.58
CA ILE A 109 5.03 -21.26 -8.85
C ILE A 109 5.12 -21.67 -10.33
N GLY A 110 6.34 -22.04 -10.76
CA GLY A 110 6.59 -22.52 -12.12
C GLY A 110 6.11 -21.55 -13.19
N PRO A 111 5.16 -21.93 -14.07
CA PRO A 111 4.68 -21.06 -15.16
C PRO A 111 3.89 -19.84 -14.68
N LEU A 112 3.51 -19.77 -13.39
CA LEU A 112 2.84 -18.62 -12.78
C LEU A 112 3.83 -17.61 -12.16
N ARG A 113 5.12 -17.95 -12.05
CA ARG A 113 6.14 -17.01 -11.56
C ARG A 113 6.18 -15.78 -12.47
N PHE A 114 6.33 -14.60 -11.84
CA PHE A 114 6.30 -13.24 -12.43
C PHE A 114 4.95 -12.77 -13.00
N LYS A 115 3.99 -13.67 -13.20
CA LYS A 115 2.65 -13.29 -13.69
C LYS A 115 1.79 -12.73 -12.56
N HIS A 116 0.76 -11.98 -12.93
CA HIS A 116 -0.30 -11.59 -12.00
C HIS A 116 -0.94 -12.83 -11.35
N PRO A 117 -1.37 -12.73 -10.08
CA PRO A 117 -1.98 -13.84 -9.35
C PRO A 117 -3.24 -14.36 -10.05
N GLN A 118 -3.50 -15.64 -9.85
CA GLN A 118 -4.70 -16.30 -10.38
C GLN A 118 -5.65 -16.66 -9.23
N PRO A 119 -6.98 -16.51 -9.41
CA PRO A 119 -7.94 -16.82 -8.35
C PRO A 119 -7.84 -18.27 -7.86
N MET A 120 -7.98 -18.47 -6.55
CA MET A 120 -8.05 -19.82 -5.97
C MET A 120 -9.27 -20.60 -6.48
N HIS A 121 -9.07 -21.91 -6.65
CA HIS A 121 -10.17 -22.86 -6.79
C HIS A 121 -10.90 -23.04 -5.47
N SER A 122 -12.20 -23.33 -5.55
CA SER A 122 -12.95 -23.76 -4.38
C SER A 122 -12.43 -25.11 -3.87
N TRP A 123 -12.50 -25.34 -2.57
CA TRP A 123 -12.11 -26.60 -1.94
C TRP A 123 -13.28 -27.26 -1.22
N ALA A 124 -13.25 -28.59 -1.15
CA ALA A 124 -14.16 -29.36 -0.33
C ALA A 124 -13.63 -29.48 1.11
N GLY A 125 -14.52 -29.73 2.06
CA GLY A 125 -14.16 -29.87 3.47
C GLY A 125 -13.77 -28.55 4.14
N ILE A 126 -13.07 -28.65 5.27
CA ILE A 126 -12.64 -27.53 6.11
C ILE A 126 -11.13 -27.40 5.99
N ARG A 127 -10.64 -26.26 5.50
CA ARG A 127 -9.22 -25.96 5.45
C ARG A 127 -8.74 -25.45 6.80
N ASP A 128 -7.61 -25.95 7.26
CA ASP A 128 -7.00 -25.51 8.50
C ASP A 128 -6.34 -24.14 8.32
N ALA A 129 -6.75 -23.16 9.13
CA ALA A 129 -6.24 -21.79 9.14
C ALA A 129 -5.82 -21.39 10.57
N ARG A 130 -5.02 -22.25 11.23
CA ARG A 130 -4.54 -22.05 12.61
C ARG A 130 -3.05 -21.73 12.71
N HIS A 131 -2.35 -21.70 11.58
CA HIS A 131 -0.89 -21.53 11.51
C HIS A 131 -0.52 -20.35 10.63
N LEU A 132 0.52 -19.60 11.02
CA LEU A 132 1.03 -18.50 10.21
C LEU A 132 1.52 -19.05 8.84
N PRO A 133 1.28 -18.32 7.74
CA PRO A 133 1.72 -18.75 6.43
C PRO A 133 3.24 -18.60 6.23
N ASN A 134 3.73 -19.20 5.16
CA ASN A 134 5.09 -18.94 4.67
C ASN A 134 5.27 -17.44 4.34
N SER A 135 6.49 -16.96 4.51
CA SER A 135 6.92 -15.67 3.98
C SER A 135 7.28 -15.83 2.50
N CYS A 136 7.07 -14.78 1.70
CA CYS A 136 7.56 -14.80 0.31
C CYS A 136 9.09 -14.80 0.30
N TRP A 137 9.69 -15.46 -0.70
CA TRP A 137 11.13 -15.42 -0.92
C TRP A 137 11.64 -13.98 -1.02
N GLN A 138 12.71 -13.72 -0.28
CA GLN A 138 13.37 -12.42 -0.15
C GLN A 138 14.78 -12.62 0.41
N THR A 139 15.62 -11.60 0.35
CA THR A 139 16.92 -11.58 1.04
C THR A 139 16.72 -11.49 2.55
N VAL A 140 17.60 -12.12 3.31
CA VAL A 140 17.69 -11.94 4.77
C VAL A 140 18.76 -10.90 5.04
N ASP A 141 18.48 -9.93 5.91
CA ASP A 141 19.48 -8.96 6.36
C ASP A 141 20.38 -9.59 7.43
N ASP A 142 21.61 -9.89 7.06
CA ASP A 142 22.67 -10.38 7.94
C ASP A 142 23.79 -9.34 8.15
N TYR A 143 23.62 -8.11 7.66
CA TYR A 143 24.65 -7.08 7.66
C TYR A 143 25.11 -6.72 9.08
N PHE A 144 24.17 -6.66 10.03
CA PHE A 144 24.46 -6.44 11.45
C PHE A 144 24.41 -7.73 12.29
N GLY A 145 24.48 -8.90 11.64
CA GLY A 145 24.31 -10.20 12.29
C GLY A 145 22.99 -10.30 13.06
N ASP A 146 23.04 -10.81 14.29
CA ASP A 146 21.85 -11.00 15.14
C ASP A 146 21.37 -9.72 15.86
N PHE A 147 21.83 -8.53 15.43
CA PHE A 147 21.43 -7.27 16.06
C PHE A 147 19.91 -7.07 15.98
N GLU A 148 19.26 -7.04 17.15
CA GLU A 148 17.81 -7.02 17.28
C GLU A 148 17.12 -5.91 16.47
N GLY A 149 17.75 -4.73 16.36
CA GLY A 149 17.17 -3.60 15.63
C GLY A 149 17.01 -3.85 14.13
N SER A 150 17.83 -4.72 13.55
CA SER A 150 17.78 -5.16 12.15
C SER A 150 17.04 -6.49 12.04
N SER A 151 17.39 -7.49 12.86
CA SER A 151 16.84 -8.84 12.76
C SER A 151 15.34 -8.94 13.08
N MET A 152 14.76 -7.96 13.78
CA MET A 152 13.31 -7.88 13.99
C MET A 152 12.50 -7.69 12.70
N TRP A 153 13.14 -7.27 11.60
CA TRP A 153 12.52 -7.10 10.29
C TRP A 153 12.74 -8.30 9.36
N ASN A 154 13.59 -9.26 9.76
CA ASN A 154 13.81 -10.49 9.02
C ASN A 154 12.62 -11.44 9.13
N VAL A 155 12.45 -12.26 8.11
CA VAL A 155 11.40 -13.29 8.05
C VAL A 155 11.46 -14.22 9.28
N ASN A 156 10.30 -14.46 9.89
CA ASN A 156 10.13 -15.34 11.06
C ASN A 156 9.33 -16.62 10.76
N THR A 157 9.03 -16.88 9.48
CA THR A 157 8.41 -18.10 8.98
C THR A 157 9.19 -18.63 7.77
N PRO A 158 9.05 -19.91 7.38
CA PRO A 158 9.74 -20.45 6.21
C PRO A 158 9.46 -19.62 4.96
N MET A 159 10.48 -19.43 4.13
CA MET A 159 10.32 -18.78 2.83
C MET A 159 9.84 -19.77 1.77
N SER A 160 8.85 -19.36 0.98
CA SER A 160 8.30 -20.14 -0.13
C SER A 160 7.73 -19.21 -1.21
N GLU A 161 7.71 -19.68 -2.46
CA GLU A 161 6.94 -19.01 -3.51
C GLU A 161 5.43 -19.23 -3.33
N ASP A 162 5.03 -20.33 -2.69
CA ASP A 162 3.67 -20.50 -2.17
C ASP A 162 3.51 -19.69 -0.88
N CYS A 163 3.34 -18.38 -1.06
CA CYS A 163 3.20 -17.42 0.04
C CYS A 163 1.91 -16.61 0.00
N LEU A 164 1.03 -16.71 -1.01
CA LEU A 164 -0.15 -15.85 -1.18
C LEU A 164 -1.32 -16.20 -0.25
N TYR A 165 -1.13 -15.87 1.03
CA TYR A 165 -2.03 -16.13 2.14
C TYR A 165 -2.35 -14.85 2.92
N LEU A 166 -3.47 -14.85 3.62
CA LEU A 166 -3.89 -13.77 4.51
C LEU A 166 -4.30 -14.28 5.89
N ASN A 167 -4.31 -13.37 6.85
CA ASN A 167 -4.65 -13.59 8.23
C ASN A 167 -5.82 -12.67 8.61
N VAL A 168 -6.79 -13.18 9.36
CA VAL A 168 -7.93 -12.42 9.89
C VAL A 168 -7.97 -12.60 11.40
N VAL A 169 -8.03 -11.49 12.15
CA VAL A 169 -8.11 -11.50 13.61
C VAL A 169 -9.29 -10.64 14.07
N VAL A 170 -10.14 -11.24 14.91
CA VAL A 170 -11.42 -10.67 15.34
C VAL A 170 -11.46 -10.61 16.87
N PRO A 171 -11.89 -9.48 17.47
CA PRO A 171 -11.97 -9.34 18.93
C PRO A 171 -13.01 -10.26 19.57
N ARG A 172 -12.80 -10.60 20.85
CA ARG A 172 -13.78 -11.28 21.70
C ARG A 172 -14.22 -10.39 22.88
N PRO A 173 -15.54 -10.30 23.18
CA PRO A 173 -16.66 -10.90 22.45
C PRO A 173 -16.77 -10.35 21.02
N ARG A 174 -17.35 -11.14 20.10
CA ARG A 174 -17.54 -10.67 18.72
C ARG A 174 -18.40 -9.40 18.72
N PRO A 175 -18.06 -8.39 17.91
CA PRO A 175 -18.87 -7.19 17.77
C PRO A 175 -20.32 -7.54 17.43
N ALA A 176 -21.29 -6.87 18.06
CA ALA A 176 -22.72 -7.10 17.84
C ALA A 176 -23.19 -6.67 16.44
N HIS A 177 -22.45 -5.75 15.82
CA HIS A 177 -22.63 -5.25 14.47
C HIS A 177 -21.33 -5.45 13.67
N LEU A 178 -21.41 -5.37 12.34
CA LEU A 178 -20.22 -5.44 11.50
C LEU A 178 -19.22 -4.34 11.88
N ALA A 179 -18.03 -4.73 12.29
CA ALA A 179 -16.99 -3.84 12.79
C ALA A 179 -16.16 -3.22 11.66
N ALA A 180 -15.50 -2.10 11.94
CA ALA A 180 -14.50 -1.53 11.05
C ALA A 180 -13.38 -2.55 10.78
N VAL A 181 -12.91 -2.60 9.53
CA VAL A 181 -11.86 -3.49 9.08
C VAL A 181 -10.59 -2.68 8.84
N MET A 182 -9.51 -3.02 9.51
CA MET A 182 -8.19 -2.46 9.24
C MET A 182 -7.36 -3.49 8.46
N VAL A 183 -6.83 -3.10 7.31
CA VAL A 183 -6.05 -4.00 6.43
C VAL A 183 -4.59 -3.54 6.40
N TRP A 184 -3.71 -4.33 7.00
CA TRP A 184 -2.28 -4.06 7.08
C TRP A 184 -1.56 -4.46 5.80
N ILE A 185 -0.83 -3.51 5.22
CA ILE A 185 0.11 -3.74 4.13
C ILE A 185 1.51 -3.44 4.66
N PHE A 186 2.35 -4.47 4.78
CA PHE A 186 3.71 -4.33 5.33
C PHE A 186 4.66 -3.62 4.35
N GLY A 187 5.70 -2.97 4.90
CA GLY A 187 6.76 -2.27 4.17
C GLY A 187 7.94 -3.17 3.77
N GLY A 188 9.16 -2.63 3.66
CA GLY A 188 10.36 -3.40 3.27
C GLY A 188 10.89 -3.10 1.87
N GLY A 189 10.77 -1.84 1.41
CA GLY A 189 11.36 -1.37 0.15
C GLY A 189 10.92 -2.14 -1.11
N PHE A 190 9.79 -2.85 -1.04
CA PHE A 190 9.31 -3.80 -2.04
C PHE A 190 10.19 -5.05 -2.27
N TYR A 191 11.29 -5.23 -1.56
CA TYR A 191 12.19 -6.40 -1.70
C TYR A 191 12.15 -7.36 -0.49
N SER A 192 11.61 -6.91 0.64
CA SER A 192 11.49 -7.69 1.87
C SER A 192 10.17 -7.40 2.60
N GLY A 193 10.00 -8.02 3.78
CA GLY A 193 8.86 -7.89 4.65
C GLY A 193 7.94 -9.12 4.64
N THR A 194 7.14 -9.25 5.70
CA THR A 194 6.13 -10.29 5.83
C THR A 194 5.04 -9.86 6.82
N SER A 195 3.80 -10.27 6.59
CA SER A 195 2.67 -10.03 7.49
C SER A 195 2.78 -10.80 8.82
N THR A 196 3.76 -11.71 8.95
CA THR A 196 3.93 -12.60 10.10
C THR A 196 4.85 -12.06 11.19
N LEU A 197 5.51 -10.92 10.99
CA LEU A 197 6.46 -10.37 11.97
C LEU A 197 5.79 -10.09 13.32
N ASP A 198 6.51 -10.37 14.40
CA ASP A 198 6.04 -10.18 15.78
C ASP A 198 5.63 -8.73 16.09
N VAL A 199 6.26 -7.75 15.44
CA VAL A 199 5.93 -6.33 15.56
C VAL A 199 4.55 -5.99 14.99
N TYR A 200 4.02 -6.81 14.08
CA TYR A 200 2.70 -6.65 13.46
C TYR A 200 1.63 -7.51 14.14
N ASP A 201 1.87 -8.03 15.35
CA ASP A 201 0.91 -8.87 16.07
C ASP A 201 -0.44 -8.14 16.24
N PRO A 202 -1.51 -8.60 15.57
CA PRO A 202 -2.77 -7.86 15.51
C PRO A 202 -3.59 -8.01 16.80
N ARG A 203 -3.23 -8.94 17.70
CA ARG A 203 -4.10 -9.35 18.82
C ARG A 203 -4.41 -8.18 19.76
N ILE A 204 -3.43 -7.32 20.03
CA ILE A 204 -3.59 -6.21 20.97
C ILE A 204 -4.48 -5.13 20.35
N LEU A 205 -4.15 -4.66 19.14
CA LEU A 205 -4.92 -3.64 18.45
C LEU A 205 -6.38 -4.08 18.21
N ALA A 206 -6.59 -5.31 17.70
CA ALA A 206 -7.94 -5.84 17.47
C ALA A 206 -8.76 -5.91 18.77
N SER A 207 -8.20 -6.49 19.84
CA SER A 207 -8.91 -6.72 21.10
C SER A 207 -9.12 -5.49 21.97
N GLN A 208 -8.22 -4.51 21.90
CA GLN A 208 -8.34 -3.25 22.65
C GLN A 208 -9.31 -2.30 21.97
N GLU A 209 -9.29 -2.25 20.64
CA GLU A 209 -10.02 -1.23 19.89
C GLU A 209 -11.28 -1.74 19.19
N GLY A 210 -11.58 -3.04 19.27
CA GLY A 210 -12.83 -3.59 18.76
C GLY A 210 -12.93 -3.54 17.22
N VAL A 211 -11.80 -3.76 16.54
CA VAL A 211 -11.70 -3.74 15.06
C VAL A 211 -11.33 -5.12 14.53
N VAL A 212 -11.77 -5.44 13.31
CA VAL A 212 -11.29 -6.62 12.58
C VAL A 212 -9.98 -6.26 11.90
N LEU A 213 -8.92 -7.02 12.18
CA LEU A 213 -7.62 -6.85 11.51
C LEU A 213 -7.44 -7.90 10.44
N VAL A 214 -7.02 -7.46 9.26
CA VAL A 214 -6.57 -8.31 8.16
C VAL A 214 -5.13 -7.96 7.84
N SER A 215 -4.27 -8.96 7.69
CA SER A 215 -2.94 -8.80 7.11
C SER A 215 -2.74 -9.85 6.03
N PHE A 216 -1.89 -9.58 5.04
CA PHE A 216 -1.70 -10.53 3.94
C PHE A 216 -0.29 -10.46 3.37
N GLN A 217 0.11 -11.54 2.71
CA GLN A 217 1.36 -11.63 1.96
C GLN A 217 1.17 -11.12 0.54
N TYR A 218 2.17 -10.41 0.02
CA TYR A 218 2.30 -10.10 -1.40
C TYR A 218 3.73 -10.42 -1.84
N ARG A 219 3.94 -10.81 -3.11
CA ARG A 219 5.29 -11.07 -3.61
C ARG A 219 6.13 -9.79 -3.59
N VAL A 220 7.38 -9.95 -3.19
CA VAL A 220 8.40 -8.90 -3.12
C VAL A 220 9.55 -9.21 -4.09
N ALA A 221 10.51 -8.30 -4.20
CA ALA A 221 11.73 -8.41 -5.01
C ALA A 221 11.41 -8.65 -6.50
N SER A 222 12.33 -9.24 -7.27
CA SER A 222 12.08 -9.60 -8.67
C SER A 222 10.86 -10.53 -8.82
N LEU A 223 10.58 -11.40 -7.85
CA LEU A 223 9.44 -12.32 -7.89
C LEU A 223 8.09 -11.59 -7.91
N GLY A 224 8.01 -10.39 -7.33
CA GLY A 224 6.83 -9.53 -7.32
C GLY A 224 6.85 -8.40 -8.35
N TYR A 225 8.02 -7.93 -8.77
CA TYR A 225 8.14 -6.67 -9.51
C TYR A 225 9.01 -6.73 -10.78
N LEU A 226 9.42 -7.92 -11.23
CA LEU A 226 10.11 -8.08 -12.51
C LEU A 226 9.23 -7.59 -13.68
N TYR A 227 9.79 -6.69 -14.48
CA TYR A 227 9.20 -6.20 -15.73
C TYR A 227 10.15 -6.52 -16.87
N MET A 228 9.64 -7.14 -17.94
CA MET A 228 10.41 -7.41 -19.15
C MET A 228 9.65 -7.06 -20.44
N ASP A 229 8.64 -6.19 -20.34
CA ASP A 229 7.80 -5.78 -21.48
C ASP A 229 7.16 -6.96 -22.22
N THR A 230 6.78 -8.01 -21.50
CA THR A 230 6.06 -9.16 -22.05
C THR A 230 4.84 -9.50 -21.18
N PRO A 231 3.81 -10.17 -21.73
CA PRO A 231 2.69 -10.70 -20.93
C PRO A 231 3.13 -11.73 -19.87
N ALA A 232 4.32 -12.29 -20.03
CA ALA A 232 4.91 -13.30 -19.17
C ALA A 232 5.61 -12.72 -17.93
N ALA A 233 6.03 -11.45 -17.98
CA ALA A 233 6.57 -10.66 -16.88
C ALA A 233 6.11 -9.19 -17.04
N PRO A 234 4.81 -8.91 -16.79
CA PRO A 234 4.20 -7.61 -17.05
C PRO A 234 4.53 -6.55 -15.98
N GLY A 235 5.32 -6.88 -14.96
CA GLY A 235 5.51 -6.05 -13.77
C GLY A 235 4.30 -6.07 -12.83
N ASN A 236 4.48 -5.42 -11.67
CA ASN A 236 3.43 -5.20 -10.66
C ASN A 236 2.73 -6.46 -10.12
N ALA A 237 3.31 -7.66 -10.26
CA ALA A 237 2.68 -8.88 -9.74
C ALA A 237 2.37 -8.78 -8.24
N GLY A 238 3.25 -8.18 -7.44
CA GLY A 238 3.01 -7.86 -6.02
C GLY A 238 1.85 -6.88 -5.79
N MET A 239 1.66 -5.88 -6.66
CA MET A 239 0.49 -4.98 -6.57
C MET A 239 -0.82 -5.69 -6.92
N PHE A 240 -0.79 -6.62 -7.88
CA PHE A 240 -1.96 -7.43 -8.19
C PHE A 240 -2.25 -8.49 -7.11
N ASP A 241 -1.23 -8.96 -6.37
CA ASP A 241 -1.43 -9.79 -5.17
C ASP A 241 -2.21 -8.99 -4.11
N GLN A 242 -1.78 -7.76 -3.84
CA GLN A 242 -2.51 -6.85 -2.94
C GLN A 242 -3.95 -6.60 -3.43
N LEU A 243 -4.15 -6.31 -4.72
CA LEU A 243 -5.48 -6.16 -5.31
C LEU A 243 -6.38 -7.37 -5.08
N MET A 244 -5.86 -8.58 -5.28
CA MET A 244 -6.62 -9.83 -5.08
C MET A 244 -6.94 -10.08 -3.60
N ALA A 245 -6.04 -9.74 -2.69
CA ALA A 245 -6.32 -9.78 -1.25
C ALA A 245 -7.41 -8.77 -0.85
N LEU A 246 -7.40 -7.55 -1.40
CA LEU A 246 -8.46 -6.55 -1.15
C LEU A 246 -9.83 -7.00 -1.71
N GLN A 247 -9.85 -7.65 -2.87
CA GLN A 247 -11.07 -8.28 -3.41
C GLN A 247 -11.55 -9.41 -2.51
N TRP A 248 -10.64 -10.24 -1.99
CA TRP A 248 -11.00 -11.26 -1.01
C TRP A 248 -11.64 -10.66 0.24
N VAL A 249 -11.10 -9.54 0.76
CA VAL A 249 -11.68 -8.83 1.91
C VAL A 249 -13.10 -8.38 1.60
N GLN A 250 -13.33 -7.73 0.45
CA GLN A 250 -14.67 -7.31 0.03
C GLN A 250 -15.66 -8.47 -0.03
N ASP A 251 -15.23 -9.61 -0.57
CA ASP A 251 -16.10 -10.77 -0.78
C ASP A 251 -16.40 -11.57 0.50
N ASN A 252 -15.51 -11.53 1.50
CA ASN A 252 -15.53 -12.51 2.59
C ASN A 252 -15.60 -11.90 4.01
N ILE A 253 -15.17 -10.65 4.23
CA ILE A 253 -14.92 -10.16 5.59
C ILE A 253 -16.19 -10.07 6.45
N ALA A 254 -17.36 -9.94 5.82
CA ALA A 254 -18.65 -9.99 6.49
C ALA A 254 -18.88 -11.31 7.26
N ALA A 255 -18.38 -12.44 6.74
CA ALA A 255 -18.50 -13.74 7.40
C ALA A 255 -17.68 -13.83 8.71
N PHE A 256 -16.68 -12.95 8.86
CA PHE A 256 -15.84 -12.83 10.05
C PHE A 256 -16.32 -11.72 11.00
N GLY A 257 -17.40 -11.01 10.65
CA GLY A 257 -17.95 -9.90 11.44
C GLY A 257 -17.36 -8.52 11.10
N GLY A 258 -16.63 -8.39 9.99
CA GLY A 258 -16.15 -7.10 9.49
C GLY A 258 -17.10 -6.46 8.47
N ASN A 259 -17.09 -5.13 8.38
CA ASN A 259 -17.91 -4.38 7.44
C ASN A 259 -17.12 -4.13 6.13
N PRO A 260 -17.51 -4.74 4.98
CA PRO A 260 -16.82 -4.51 3.71
C PRO A 260 -16.94 -3.06 3.21
N HIS A 261 -17.92 -2.30 3.70
CA HIS A 261 -18.08 -0.87 3.39
C HIS A 261 -17.33 0.06 4.34
N ASN A 262 -16.66 -0.47 5.36
CA ASN A 262 -15.81 0.28 6.28
C ASN A 262 -14.43 -0.37 6.42
N VAL A 263 -13.71 -0.40 5.29
CA VAL A 263 -12.36 -0.95 5.17
C VAL A 263 -11.37 0.21 5.13
N THR A 264 -10.41 0.21 6.05
CA THR A 264 -9.31 1.17 6.11
C THR A 264 -8.02 0.45 5.80
N LEU A 265 -7.33 0.87 4.73
CA LEU A 265 -5.98 0.39 4.47
C LEU A 265 -5.01 1.13 5.40
N PHE A 266 -4.07 0.42 6.02
CA PHE A 266 -2.99 1.04 6.77
C PHE A 266 -1.69 0.31 6.52
N GLY A 267 -0.60 1.06 6.40
CA GLY A 267 0.68 0.53 5.96
C GLY A 267 1.79 1.53 6.21
N GLU A 268 3.00 1.03 6.25
CA GLU A 268 4.21 1.80 6.53
C GLU A 268 5.23 1.61 5.40
N SER A 269 6.02 2.65 5.11
CA SER A 269 7.07 2.62 4.08
C SER A 269 6.53 2.20 2.71
N ALA A 270 7.07 1.13 2.10
CA ALA A 270 6.58 0.55 0.85
C ALA A 270 5.09 0.11 0.93
N GLY A 271 4.59 -0.24 2.11
CA GLY A 271 3.18 -0.50 2.36
C GLY A 271 2.34 0.79 2.28
N ALA A 272 2.83 1.90 2.81
CA ALA A 272 2.19 3.21 2.63
C ALA A 272 2.23 3.68 1.17
N ALA A 273 3.36 3.49 0.48
CA ALA A 273 3.46 3.75 -0.96
C ALA A 273 2.46 2.89 -1.75
N SER A 274 2.31 1.61 -1.41
CA SER A 274 1.31 0.70 -1.98
C SER A 274 -0.12 1.22 -1.82
N ILE A 275 -0.47 1.73 -0.63
CA ILE A 275 -1.79 2.34 -0.37
C ILE A 275 -2.00 3.57 -1.25
N ASN A 276 -0.99 4.42 -1.41
CA ASN A 276 -1.09 5.55 -2.34
C ASN A 276 -1.28 5.07 -3.79
N MET A 277 -0.64 3.98 -4.21
CA MET A 277 -0.88 3.41 -5.53
C MET A 277 -2.31 2.84 -5.66
N HIS A 278 -2.86 2.25 -4.60
CA HIS A 278 -4.25 1.81 -4.58
C HIS A 278 -5.26 2.96 -4.64
N LEU A 279 -4.91 4.14 -4.13
CA LEU A 279 -5.71 5.37 -4.23
C LEU A 279 -5.80 5.91 -5.66
N VAL A 280 -4.73 5.79 -6.45
CA VAL A 280 -4.68 6.26 -7.86
C VAL A 280 -5.09 5.17 -8.86
N SER A 281 -4.98 3.89 -8.51
CA SER A 281 -5.31 2.79 -9.41
C SER A 281 -6.81 2.68 -9.67
N PRO A 282 -7.25 2.63 -10.95
CA PRO A 282 -8.66 2.44 -11.26
C PRO A 282 -9.20 1.07 -10.83
N LEU A 283 -8.32 0.06 -10.64
CA LEU A 283 -8.70 -1.32 -10.31
C LEU A 283 -9.05 -1.51 -8.84
N SER A 284 -8.35 -0.82 -7.93
CA SER A 284 -8.51 -1.01 -6.49
C SER A 284 -9.25 0.11 -5.80
N ARG A 285 -9.36 1.29 -6.43
CA ARG A 285 -9.84 2.47 -5.72
C ARG A 285 -11.22 2.24 -5.13
N SER A 286 -12.11 1.41 -5.67
CA SER A 286 -13.43 1.13 -5.07
C SER A 286 -13.43 0.23 -3.81
N LEU A 287 -12.31 -0.44 -3.47
CA LEU A 287 -12.27 -1.57 -2.52
C LEU A 287 -12.05 -1.20 -1.05
N PHE A 288 -11.93 0.09 -0.72
CA PHE A 288 -11.69 0.54 0.65
C PHE A 288 -12.24 1.95 0.86
N SER A 289 -12.54 2.33 2.09
CA SER A 289 -13.25 3.58 2.40
C SER A 289 -12.31 4.69 2.87
N GLN A 290 -11.17 4.34 3.47
CA GLN A 290 -10.22 5.27 4.08
C GLN A 290 -8.80 4.71 4.03
N ALA A 291 -7.79 5.56 4.27
CA ALA A 291 -6.40 5.15 4.21
C ALA A 291 -5.53 5.80 5.29
N ILE A 292 -4.60 5.03 5.82
CA ILE A 292 -3.55 5.47 6.73
C ILE A 292 -2.18 5.22 6.10
N LEU A 293 -1.36 6.26 5.95
CA LEU A 293 -0.07 6.20 5.26
C LEU A 293 1.05 6.64 6.19
N GLN A 294 1.82 5.67 6.69
CA GLN A 294 2.90 5.91 7.63
C GLN A 294 4.24 5.99 6.87
N SER A 295 4.89 7.16 6.90
CA SER A 295 6.24 7.36 6.36
C SER A 295 6.45 6.95 4.89
N GLY A 296 5.42 7.03 4.04
CA GLY A 296 5.57 6.69 2.63
C GLY A 296 4.44 7.19 1.73
N SER A 297 4.77 7.39 0.46
CA SER A 297 3.89 7.82 -0.63
C SER A 297 4.42 7.27 -1.96
N ALA A 298 3.52 7.07 -2.92
CA ALA A 298 3.87 6.69 -4.29
C ALA A 298 4.62 7.80 -5.05
N THR A 299 4.75 9.00 -4.47
CA THR A 299 5.55 10.11 -5.01
C THR A 299 6.98 10.14 -4.50
N ASN A 300 7.34 9.29 -3.53
CA ASN A 300 8.72 9.18 -3.10
C ASN A 300 9.61 8.65 -4.23
N PRO A 301 10.89 9.10 -4.35
CA PRO A 301 11.73 8.79 -5.51
C PRO A 301 11.99 7.30 -5.76
N TRP A 302 11.88 6.48 -4.72
CA TRP A 302 12.13 5.04 -4.75
C TRP A 302 10.87 4.21 -5.06
N ALA A 303 9.68 4.81 -5.06
CA ALA A 303 8.43 4.07 -5.04
C ALA A 303 8.01 3.52 -6.41
N VAL A 304 8.32 4.22 -7.50
CA VAL A 304 7.92 3.84 -8.87
C VAL A 304 9.08 4.03 -9.82
N VAL A 305 9.23 3.09 -10.76
CA VAL A 305 10.18 3.16 -11.87
C VAL A 305 9.45 3.19 -13.22
N ASP A 306 10.06 3.79 -14.24
CA ASP A 306 9.51 3.76 -15.60
C ASP A 306 9.76 2.41 -16.29
N LYS A 307 8.98 2.11 -17.33
CA LYS A 307 9.05 0.83 -18.06
C LYS A 307 10.43 0.53 -18.64
N ARG A 308 11.14 1.55 -19.13
CA ARG A 308 12.44 1.38 -19.79
C ARG A 308 13.48 0.97 -18.76
N GLU A 309 13.58 1.70 -17.66
CA GLU A 309 14.50 1.36 -16.58
C GLU A 309 14.14 0.00 -15.94
N ALA A 310 12.85 -0.28 -15.72
CA ALA A 310 12.41 -1.57 -15.19
C ALA A 310 12.84 -2.76 -16.08
N ALA A 311 12.69 -2.63 -17.41
CA ALA A 311 13.13 -3.64 -18.36
C ALA A 311 14.65 -3.82 -18.35
N LEU A 312 15.42 -2.73 -18.24
CA LEU A 312 16.89 -2.80 -18.13
C LEU A 312 17.32 -3.53 -16.85
N ARG A 313 16.64 -3.31 -15.73
CA ARG A 313 16.91 -4.05 -14.47
C ARG A 313 16.56 -5.53 -14.59
N GLY A 314 15.49 -5.88 -15.30
CA GLY A 314 15.17 -7.27 -15.62
C GLY A 314 16.28 -7.95 -16.43
N LEU A 315 16.85 -7.26 -17.43
CA LEU A 315 18.00 -7.76 -18.20
C LEU A 315 19.26 -7.90 -17.35
N ARG A 316 19.55 -6.95 -16.44
CA ARG A 316 20.69 -7.05 -15.50
C ARG A 316 20.56 -8.24 -14.57
N LEU A 317 19.36 -8.54 -14.07
CA LEU A 317 19.14 -9.73 -13.26
C LEU A 317 19.39 -11.00 -14.07
N ALA A 318 18.90 -11.05 -15.32
CA ALA A 318 19.15 -12.18 -16.21
C ALA A 318 20.65 -12.41 -16.45
N GLU A 319 21.42 -11.35 -16.68
CA GLU A 319 22.88 -11.40 -16.76
C GLU A 319 23.50 -11.90 -15.45
N ALA A 320 23.07 -11.38 -14.30
CA ALA A 320 23.60 -11.76 -12.99
C ALA A 320 23.39 -13.25 -12.66
N VAL A 321 22.29 -13.84 -13.11
CA VAL A 321 22.01 -15.29 -12.96
C VAL A 321 22.42 -16.13 -14.16
N LYS A 322 23.16 -15.54 -15.10
CA LYS A 322 23.74 -16.20 -16.30
C LYS A 322 22.69 -16.74 -17.29
N CYS A 323 21.53 -16.09 -17.37
CA CYS A 323 20.56 -16.30 -18.43
C CYS A 323 20.98 -15.50 -19.68
N ASN A 324 21.88 -16.08 -20.48
CA ASN A 324 22.59 -15.38 -21.57
C ASN A 324 21.92 -15.49 -22.96
N ASP A 325 20.60 -15.72 -23.00
CA ASP A 325 19.87 -15.85 -24.27
C ASP A 325 19.48 -14.47 -24.84
N THR A 326 19.43 -14.37 -26.16
CA THR A 326 19.01 -13.15 -26.88
C THR A 326 17.49 -13.08 -27.06
N SER A 327 16.79 -14.21 -26.98
CA SER A 327 15.33 -14.25 -27.06
C SER A 327 14.69 -13.92 -25.70
N ALA A 328 13.76 -12.97 -25.68
CA ALA A 328 13.01 -12.61 -24.47
C ALA A 328 12.24 -13.80 -23.86
N SER A 329 11.74 -14.74 -24.68
CA SER A 329 11.03 -15.92 -24.18
C SER A 329 11.97 -16.90 -23.49
N ALA A 330 13.12 -17.21 -24.11
CA ALA A 330 14.11 -18.13 -23.56
C ALA A 330 14.75 -17.56 -22.29
N LEU A 331 15.02 -16.26 -22.26
CA LEU A 331 15.50 -15.55 -21.08
C LEU A 331 14.49 -15.65 -19.93
N LEU A 332 13.20 -15.42 -20.18
CA LEU A 332 12.15 -15.57 -19.16
C LEU A 332 11.99 -17.01 -18.68
N ASP A 333 12.09 -17.99 -19.57
CA ASP A 333 12.02 -19.41 -19.18
C ASP A 333 13.24 -19.80 -18.33
N CYS A 334 14.42 -19.28 -18.66
CA CYS A 334 15.61 -19.41 -17.81
C CYS A 334 15.37 -18.82 -16.41
N LEU A 335 14.90 -17.57 -16.30
CA LEU A 335 14.57 -16.92 -15.02
C LEU A 335 13.51 -17.68 -14.21
N ARG A 336 12.52 -18.29 -14.89
CA ARG A 336 11.50 -19.13 -14.22
C ARG A 336 12.07 -20.44 -13.69
N SER A 337 13.11 -20.97 -14.32
CA SER A 337 13.78 -22.19 -13.88
C SER A 337 14.84 -21.95 -12.79
N THR A 338 15.32 -20.71 -12.64
CA THR A 338 16.29 -20.34 -11.61
C THR A 338 15.71 -20.54 -10.21
N ASP A 339 16.54 -20.96 -9.26
CA ASP A 339 16.13 -21.03 -7.85
C ASP A 339 15.73 -19.63 -7.32
N PRO A 340 14.61 -19.48 -6.61
CA PRO A 340 14.13 -18.17 -6.14
C PRO A 340 15.10 -17.50 -5.15
N LYS A 341 15.87 -18.25 -4.35
CA LYS A 341 16.92 -17.70 -3.49
C LYS A 341 18.04 -17.10 -4.32
N THR A 342 18.45 -17.79 -5.39
CA THR A 342 19.46 -17.26 -6.32
C THR A 342 19.00 -15.98 -6.99
N LEU A 343 17.73 -15.89 -7.40
CA LEU A 343 17.17 -14.66 -7.99
C LEU A 343 17.28 -13.48 -7.02
N VAL A 344 16.68 -13.59 -5.83
CA VAL A 344 16.64 -12.47 -4.87
C VAL A 344 18.02 -12.05 -4.38
N ASN A 345 18.95 -12.99 -4.24
CA ASN A 345 20.34 -12.70 -3.85
C ASN A 345 21.17 -12.07 -4.99
N SER A 346 20.68 -12.07 -6.23
CA SER A 346 21.37 -11.50 -7.40
C SER A 346 20.88 -10.11 -7.76
N GLU A 347 20.08 -9.47 -6.89
CA GLU A 347 19.48 -8.14 -7.13
C GLU A 347 20.37 -6.97 -6.66
N GLY A 348 21.52 -7.27 -6.03
CA GLY A 348 22.45 -6.30 -5.44
C GLY A 348 23.27 -5.45 -6.44
N PHE A 349 22.80 -5.30 -7.68
CA PHE A 349 23.46 -4.49 -8.71
C PHE A 349 23.14 -2.98 -8.61
N MET A 350 22.21 -2.59 -7.72
CA MET A 350 21.91 -1.20 -7.41
C MET A 350 22.74 -0.74 -6.21
N ALA A 351 23.41 0.40 -6.35
CA ALA A 351 24.32 0.95 -5.33
C ALA A 351 23.91 2.35 -4.84
N GLY A 352 22.69 2.80 -5.15
CA GLY A 352 22.19 4.11 -4.74
C GLY A 352 21.51 4.10 -3.36
N TYR A 353 21.57 5.22 -2.65
CA TYR A 353 20.84 5.40 -1.39
C TYR A 353 19.32 5.34 -1.59
N CYS A 354 18.66 4.45 -0.85
CA CYS A 354 17.23 4.11 -1.03
C CYS A 354 16.88 3.80 -2.49
N GLU A 355 17.75 3.10 -3.22
CA GLU A 355 17.48 2.67 -4.60
C GLU A 355 17.25 1.16 -4.65
N PHE A 356 16.00 0.74 -4.65
CA PHE A 356 15.61 -0.67 -4.69
C PHE A 356 15.53 -1.18 -6.13
N ALA A 357 16.00 -2.41 -6.37
CA ALA A 357 16.14 -2.97 -7.72
C ALA A 357 14.78 -3.17 -8.42
N PHE A 358 13.84 -3.84 -7.76
CA PHE A 358 12.54 -4.17 -8.33
C PHE A 358 11.43 -3.54 -7.49
N VAL A 359 10.77 -2.55 -8.07
CA VAL A 359 9.69 -1.75 -7.46
C VAL A 359 8.54 -1.62 -8.47
N PRO A 360 7.36 -1.12 -8.06
CA PRO A 360 6.25 -0.89 -8.97
C PRO A 360 6.62 -0.09 -10.23
N VAL A 361 6.00 -0.46 -11.35
CA VAL A 361 6.19 0.16 -12.66
C VAL A 361 4.87 0.76 -13.15
N ILE A 362 4.95 1.81 -13.97
CA ILE A 362 3.77 2.35 -14.68
C ILE A 362 3.42 1.38 -15.80
N ASP A 363 2.61 0.36 -15.51
CA ASP A 363 2.32 -0.76 -16.43
C ASP A 363 1.26 -0.44 -17.49
N GLY A 364 0.41 0.55 -17.23
CA GLY A 364 -0.75 0.91 -18.06
C GLY A 364 -2.03 0.19 -17.67
N ALA A 365 -2.01 -0.62 -16.60
CA ALA A 365 -3.16 -1.38 -16.11
C ALA A 365 -3.46 -1.04 -14.64
N PHE A 366 -2.54 -1.34 -13.74
CA PHE A 366 -2.67 -0.97 -12.33
C PHE A 366 -2.34 0.52 -12.13
N LEU A 367 -1.23 1.00 -12.70
CA LEU A 367 -0.88 2.42 -12.81
C LEU A 367 -0.96 2.84 -14.28
N VAL A 368 -1.96 3.66 -14.60
CA VAL A 368 -2.17 4.17 -15.97
C VAL A 368 -1.28 5.36 -16.32
N GLU A 369 -0.79 6.08 -15.31
CA GLU A 369 0.11 7.23 -15.40
C GLU A 369 0.98 7.30 -14.12
N SER A 370 1.93 8.23 -14.05
CA SER A 370 2.74 8.38 -12.83
C SER A 370 1.86 8.86 -11.65
N PRO A 371 2.14 8.42 -10.40
CA PRO A 371 1.38 8.88 -9.24
C PRO A 371 1.36 10.41 -9.10
N SER A 372 2.49 11.07 -9.39
CA SER A 372 2.54 12.55 -9.41
C SER A 372 1.61 13.17 -10.46
N ALA A 373 1.47 12.55 -11.63
CA ALA A 373 0.53 13.01 -12.67
C ALA A 373 -0.92 12.82 -12.21
N SER A 374 -1.27 11.65 -11.67
CA SER A 374 -2.62 11.38 -11.12
C SER A 374 -3.00 12.36 -10.01
N LEU A 375 -2.08 12.66 -9.11
CA LEU A 375 -2.29 13.64 -8.04
C LEU A 375 -2.46 15.07 -8.59
N THR A 376 -1.72 15.43 -9.64
CA THR A 376 -1.83 16.77 -10.26
C THR A 376 -3.12 16.93 -11.05
N SER A 377 -3.58 15.88 -11.75
CA SER A 377 -4.79 15.88 -12.56
C SER A 377 -6.08 15.66 -11.77
N GLY A 378 -5.98 15.29 -10.49
CA GLY A 378 -7.14 14.94 -9.67
C GLY A 378 -7.66 13.52 -9.89
N ASN A 379 -6.93 12.67 -10.64
CA ASN A 379 -7.31 11.29 -10.93
C ASN A 379 -6.93 10.34 -9.79
N PHE A 380 -7.57 10.52 -8.64
CA PHE A 380 -7.39 9.66 -7.47
C PHE A 380 -8.70 9.53 -6.71
N ARG A 381 -8.84 8.47 -5.90
CA ARG A 381 -9.99 8.35 -5.00
C ARG A 381 -9.84 9.31 -3.83
N LYS A 382 -10.81 10.22 -3.72
CA LYS A 382 -10.98 11.11 -2.59
C LYS A 382 -11.57 10.33 -1.40
N VAL A 383 -10.77 10.14 -0.36
CA VAL A 383 -11.13 9.52 0.93
C VAL A 383 -10.41 10.27 2.05
N ASN A 384 -10.84 10.03 3.29
CA ASN A 384 -10.14 10.58 4.45
C ASN A 384 -8.78 9.91 4.59
N LEU A 385 -7.78 10.70 4.98
CA LEU A 385 -6.40 10.24 5.19
C LEU A 385 -5.91 10.53 6.62
N LEU A 386 -5.25 9.56 7.24
CA LEU A 386 -4.35 9.79 8.37
C LEU A 386 -2.94 9.47 7.89
N MET A 387 -1.99 10.37 8.10
CA MET A 387 -0.64 10.16 7.57
C MET A 387 0.40 10.93 8.36
N GLY A 388 1.67 10.58 8.19
CA GLY A 388 2.74 11.27 8.90
C GLY A 388 4.12 10.72 8.62
N SER A 389 5.08 11.29 9.31
CA SER A 389 6.49 10.91 9.24
C SER A 389 7.09 10.89 10.64
N ASN A 390 8.15 10.12 10.77
CA ASN A 390 8.99 10.09 11.96
C ASN A 390 9.99 11.24 11.90
N LYS A 391 10.60 11.53 13.03
CA LYS A 391 11.53 12.65 13.14
C LYS A 391 12.79 12.45 12.29
N ASP A 392 13.37 11.25 12.36
CA ASP A 392 14.71 10.94 11.89
C ASP A 392 14.67 9.77 10.87
N GLU A 393 14.00 10.01 9.72
CA GLU A 393 13.67 9.02 8.68
C GLU A 393 14.88 8.49 7.89
N GLY A 394 16.02 9.20 7.90
CA GLY A 394 17.18 8.88 7.07
C GLY A 394 18.15 7.89 7.72
N TYR A 395 18.35 8.01 9.04
CA TYR A 395 19.40 7.29 9.76
C TYR A 395 19.40 5.77 9.56
N PHE A 396 18.23 5.14 9.47
CA PHE A 396 18.13 3.70 9.26
C PHE A 396 18.90 3.29 8.00
N TYR A 397 18.55 3.88 6.86
CA TYR A 397 19.19 3.57 5.58
C TYR A 397 20.61 4.11 5.49
N LEU A 398 20.93 5.23 6.16
CA LEU A 398 22.28 5.77 6.19
C LEU A 398 23.26 4.80 6.84
N SER A 399 22.82 4.00 7.81
CA SER A 399 23.66 2.97 8.46
C SER A 399 24.07 1.81 7.54
N TYR A 400 23.29 1.55 6.48
CA TYR A 400 23.61 0.55 5.44
C TYR A 400 24.34 1.13 4.25
N PHE A 401 24.33 2.46 4.07
CA PHE A 401 24.88 3.12 2.89
C PHE A 401 26.20 3.86 3.18
N LEU A 402 26.23 4.73 4.19
CA LEU A 402 27.42 5.47 4.63
C LEU A 402 28.04 4.77 5.84
N THR A 403 28.43 3.52 5.65
CA THR A 403 28.84 2.57 6.70
C THR A 403 30.03 3.05 7.55
N GLU A 404 30.92 3.85 6.95
CA GLU A 404 32.06 4.47 7.64
C GLU A 404 31.65 5.61 8.58
N HIS A 405 30.48 6.23 8.34
CA HIS A 405 30.00 7.40 9.09
C HIS A 405 28.90 7.07 10.10
N PHE A 406 28.12 6.00 9.85
CA PHE A 406 26.96 5.63 10.67
C PHE A 406 27.12 4.20 11.21
N ARG A 407 28.08 4.02 12.11
CA ARG A 407 28.36 2.74 12.77
C ARG A 407 27.45 2.52 13.98
N LEU A 408 27.15 1.25 14.29
CA LEU A 408 26.36 0.88 15.47
C LEU A 408 27.12 1.08 16.80
N ARG A 409 28.43 0.84 16.81
CA ARG A 409 29.22 0.82 18.06
C ARG A 409 29.95 2.13 18.32
N ASP A 410 30.26 2.88 17.27
CA ASP A 410 30.98 4.15 17.34
C ASP A 410 30.10 5.27 16.77
N ASN A 411 30.20 6.45 17.37
CA ASN A 411 29.62 7.67 16.82
C ASN A 411 30.77 8.58 16.35
N PRO A 412 31.36 8.31 15.18
CA PRO A 412 32.49 9.08 14.69
C PRO A 412 32.09 10.54 14.48
N PRO A 413 33.01 11.51 14.71
CA PRO A 413 32.71 12.91 14.45
C PRO A 413 32.47 13.11 12.95
N VAL A 414 31.37 13.81 12.63
CA VAL A 414 31.03 14.22 11.26
C VAL A 414 31.49 15.66 11.07
N THR A 415 32.50 15.84 10.22
CA THR A 415 32.98 17.18 9.85
C THR A 415 32.13 17.79 8.75
N HIS A 416 32.28 19.10 8.52
CA HIS A 416 31.65 19.77 7.38
C HIS A 416 32.06 19.16 6.03
N GLU A 417 33.32 18.74 5.90
CA GLU A 417 33.82 18.09 4.67
C GLU A 417 33.12 16.74 4.44
N MET A 418 32.95 15.94 5.49
CA MET A 418 32.22 14.67 5.42
C MET A 418 30.74 14.90 5.08
N PHE A 419 30.12 15.96 5.60
CA PHE A 419 28.76 16.36 5.21
C PHE A 419 28.68 16.69 3.70
N LEU A 420 29.61 17.51 3.19
CA LEU A 420 29.65 17.84 1.76
C LEU A 420 29.90 16.61 0.88
N ASP A 421 30.68 15.64 1.36
CA ASP A 421 30.87 14.38 0.68
C ASP A 421 29.60 13.50 0.70
N ALA A 422 28.91 13.44 1.83
CA ALA A 422 27.61 12.78 1.94
C ALA A 422 26.58 13.36 0.95
N VAL A 423 26.55 14.69 0.76
CA VAL A 423 25.69 15.34 -0.27
C VAL A 423 26.00 14.79 -1.66
N LYS A 424 27.28 14.55 -1.98
CA LYS A 424 27.68 13.98 -3.29
C LYS A 424 27.27 12.52 -3.41
N GLN A 425 27.53 11.72 -2.38
CA GLN A 425 27.25 10.28 -2.37
C GLN A 425 25.75 9.97 -2.40
N LEU A 426 24.92 10.73 -1.69
CA LEU A 426 23.46 10.56 -1.66
C LEU A 426 22.78 11.07 -2.94
N HIS A 427 23.45 11.95 -3.69
CA HIS A 427 22.87 12.58 -4.88
C HIS A 427 23.83 12.56 -6.09
N PRO A 428 24.31 11.38 -6.52
CA PRO A 428 25.35 11.28 -7.54
C PRO A 428 24.89 11.73 -8.93
N ARG A 429 23.57 11.66 -9.20
CA ARG A 429 22.95 12.06 -10.48
C ARG A 429 22.68 13.57 -10.59
N LEU A 430 22.81 14.32 -9.50
CA LEU A 430 22.55 15.77 -9.51
C LEU A 430 23.77 16.57 -9.97
N THR A 431 23.49 17.65 -10.70
CA THR A 431 24.54 18.58 -11.16
C THR A 431 25.25 19.25 -9.97
N PRO A 432 26.50 19.72 -10.13
CA PRO A 432 27.20 20.42 -9.05
C PRO A 432 26.43 21.61 -8.45
N PRO A 433 25.76 22.49 -9.23
CA PRO A 433 24.94 23.56 -8.65
C PRO A 433 23.76 23.05 -7.82
N ALA A 434 23.08 21.98 -8.26
CA ALA A 434 21.99 21.37 -7.50
C ALA A 434 22.50 20.80 -6.17
N ARG A 435 23.66 20.11 -6.19
CA ARG A 435 24.32 19.63 -4.95
C ARG A 435 24.75 20.77 -4.03
N SER A 436 25.27 21.87 -4.58
CA SER A 436 25.61 23.06 -3.80
C SER A 436 24.39 23.69 -3.13
N ALA A 437 23.23 23.67 -3.79
CA ALA A 437 21.99 24.16 -3.21
C ALA A 437 21.49 23.26 -2.06
N ILE A 438 21.67 21.94 -2.16
CA ILE A 438 21.37 21.00 -1.07
C ILE A 438 22.29 21.27 0.12
N ALA A 439 23.60 21.38 -0.12
CA ALA A 439 24.56 21.73 0.92
C ALA A 439 24.15 23.04 1.61
N PHE A 440 23.84 24.09 0.86
CA PHE A 440 23.39 25.36 1.42
C PHE A 440 22.13 25.23 2.29
N GLU A 441 21.13 24.47 1.84
CA GLU A 441 19.84 24.32 2.52
C GLU A 441 19.96 23.60 3.87
N TYR A 442 20.88 22.63 3.96
CA TYR A 442 21.03 21.72 5.10
C TYR A 442 22.25 22.01 5.98
N THR A 443 23.20 22.84 5.54
CA THR A 443 24.31 23.26 6.40
C THR A 443 23.78 23.94 7.67
N PRO A 444 24.21 23.50 8.87
CA PRO A 444 23.85 24.15 10.12
C PRO A 444 24.68 25.43 10.31
N TRP A 445 24.34 26.49 9.55
CA TRP A 445 25.09 27.75 9.49
C TRP A 445 25.35 28.42 10.85
N GLY A 446 24.49 28.17 11.85
CA GLY A 446 24.67 28.69 13.21
C GLY A 446 25.78 27.99 14.01
N ASN A 447 26.22 26.79 13.60
CA ASN A 447 27.30 26.07 14.26
C ASN A 447 27.94 25.03 13.32
N LEU A 448 28.94 25.46 12.55
CA LEU A 448 29.63 24.63 11.57
C LEU A 448 30.60 23.60 12.17
N THR A 449 30.98 23.75 13.44
CA THR A 449 31.92 22.85 14.12
C THR A 449 31.21 21.74 14.90
N SER A 450 29.89 21.82 15.05
CA SER A 450 29.10 20.79 15.74
C SER A 450 28.95 19.54 14.87
N SER A 451 29.68 18.49 15.24
CA SER A 451 29.52 17.17 14.63
C SER A 451 28.09 16.64 14.74
N ALA A 452 27.37 16.92 15.83
CA ALA A 452 26.01 16.44 16.00
C ALA A 452 25.07 17.09 14.98
N HIS A 453 25.16 18.42 14.80
CA HIS A 453 24.32 19.13 13.84
C HIS A 453 24.65 18.74 12.39
N MET A 454 25.93 18.51 12.07
CA MET A 454 26.33 18.02 10.75
C MET A 454 25.76 16.63 10.47
N ARG A 455 25.85 15.71 11.44
CA ARG A 455 25.29 14.36 11.32
C ARG A 455 23.77 14.39 11.15
N ASP A 456 23.09 15.17 11.99
CA ASP A 456 21.63 15.33 11.92
C ASP A 456 21.21 15.97 10.58
N ALA A 457 22.00 16.90 10.01
CA ALA A 457 21.74 17.45 8.69
C ALA A 457 21.80 16.41 7.55
N ILE A 458 22.66 15.38 7.66
CA ILE A 458 22.72 14.26 6.70
C ILE A 458 21.43 13.45 6.78
N ASP A 459 20.98 13.10 7.99
CA ASP A 459 19.70 12.43 8.20
C ASP A 459 18.55 13.26 7.63
N GLU A 460 18.49 14.55 7.95
CA GLU A 460 17.39 15.39 7.52
C GLU A 460 17.32 15.53 6.00
N MET A 461 18.44 15.71 5.29
CA MET A 461 18.39 15.78 3.81
C MET A 461 17.96 14.45 3.18
N ALA A 462 18.42 13.34 3.76
CA ALA A 462 18.12 12.00 3.30
C ALA A 462 16.65 11.63 3.54
N GLY A 463 16.17 11.82 4.76
CA GLY A 463 14.80 11.56 5.19
C GLY A 463 13.77 12.49 4.55
N ASP A 464 14.09 13.79 4.40
CA ASP A 464 13.17 14.74 3.79
C ASP A 464 12.92 14.38 2.31
N ARG A 465 13.99 14.08 1.55
CA ARG A 465 13.87 13.70 0.15
C ARG A 465 13.16 12.36 -0.04
N GLN A 466 13.56 11.35 0.73
CA GLN A 466 13.11 9.98 0.49
C GLN A 466 11.76 9.65 1.13
N PHE A 467 11.31 10.41 2.14
CA PHE A 467 10.07 10.11 2.88
C PHE A 467 9.21 11.35 3.10
N THR A 468 9.63 12.25 4.00
CA THR A 468 8.76 13.32 4.55
C THR A 468 8.12 14.20 3.48
N CYS A 469 8.86 14.58 2.44
CA CYS A 469 8.32 15.51 1.45
C CYS A 469 7.31 14.88 0.48
N GLY A 470 7.39 13.59 0.19
CA GLY A 470 6.35 12.87 -0.56
C GLY A 470 5.05 12.78 0.25
N VAL A 471 5.16 12.50 1.56
CA VAL A 471 4.03 12.51 2.50
C VAL A 471 3.38 13.90 2.56
N GLN A 472 4.18 14.97 2.68
CA GLN A 472 3.68 16.35 2.65
C GLN A 472 2.97 16.70 1.33
N GLN A 473 3.54 16.29 0.19
CA GLN A 473 2.95 16.55 -1.13
C GLN A 473 1.57 15.91 -1.25
N LEU A 474 1.43 14.65 -0.82
CA LEU A 474 0.18 13.92 -0.85
C LEU A 474 -0.87 14.56 0.08
N ALA A 475 -0.48 14.91 1.31
CA ALA A 475 -1.38 15.57 2.25
C ALA A 475 -1.91 16.91 1.73
N GLU A 476 -1.02 17.75 1.18
CA GLU A 476 -1.42 19.03 0.59
C GLU A 476 -2.35 18.84 -0.61
N THR A 477 -2.13 17.80 -1.43
CA THR A 477 -2.99 17.49 -2.57
C THR A 477 -4.39 17.09 -2.12
N TYR A 478 -4.51 16.17 -1.16
CA TYR A 478 -5.81 15.72 -0.64
C TYR A 478 -6.56 16.82 0.10
N ALA A 479 -5.85 17.63 0.90
CA ALA A 479 -6.45 18.77 1.58
C ALA A 479 -7.01 19.81 0.60
N ARG A 480 -6.29 20.09 -0.51
CA ARG A 480 -6.78 20.98 -1.57
C ARG A 480 -7.97 20.41 -2.34
N ALA A 481 -8.01 19.09 -2.51
CA ALA A 481 -9.18 18.40 -3.06
C ALA A 481 -10.37 18.36 -2.08
N GLY A 482 -10.22 18.91 -0.86
CA GLY A 482 -11.25 19.00 0.17
C GLY A 482 -11.53 17.68 0.88
N ALA A 483 -10.55 16.78 0.98
CA ALA A 483 -10.63 15.59 1.83
C ALA A 483 -10.23 15.91 3.27
N ASP A 484 -10.75 15.15 4.23
CA ASP A 484 -10.27 15.25 5.61
C ASP A 484 -8.91 14.55 5.72
N VAL A 485 -7.90 15.31 6.10
CA VAL A 485 -6.52 14.83 6.26
C VAL A 485 -6.09 15.07 7.70
N TYR A 486 -5.46 14.10 8.34
CA TYR A 486 -4.89 14.21 9.68
C TYR A 486 -3.40 13.88 9.61
N MET A 487 -2.55 14.88 9.84
CA MET A 487 -1.10 14.74 9.76
C MET A 487 -0.49 14.53 11.15
N TYR A 488 0.44 13.58 11.31
CA TYR A 488 1.27 13.46 12.51
C TYR A 488 2.76 13.70 12.24
N HIS A 489 3.48 14.02 13.30
CA HIS A 489 4.93 13.94 13.38
C HIS A 489 5.31 13.12 14.60
N PHE A 490 5.86 11.93 14.38
CA PHE A 490 6.19 11.01 15.46
C PHE A 490 7.62 11.26 15.94
N ILE A 491 7.77 11.64 17.21
CA ILE A 491 9.05 12.06 17.79
C ILE A 491 9.41 11.26 19.04
N GLN A 492 8.76 10.12 19.27
CA GLN A 492 9.04 9.26 20.43
C GLN A 492 10.09 8.22 20.11
N ARG A 493 11.29 8.38 20.68
CA ARG A 493 12.25 7.28 20.75
C ARG A 493 11.83 6.28 21.81
N SER A 494 11.71 5.00 21.46
CA SER A 494 11.42 3.97 22.44
C SER A 494 12.56 3.81 23.47
N SER A 495 12.22 3.65 24.76
CA SER A 495 13.19 3.29 25.80
C SER A 495 13.81 1.91 25.61
N ALA A 496 13.19 1.08 24.76
CA ALA A 496 13.63 -0.25 24.42
C ALA A 496 14.34 -0.34 23.05
N SER A 497 14.58 0.81 22.40
CA SER A 497 15.27 0.87 21.10
C SER A 497 16.71 0.37 21.24
N PRO A 498 17.12 -0.66 20.47
CA PRO A 498 18.47 -1.21 20.53
C PRO A 498 19.47 -0.38 19.71
N TRP A 499 18.98 0.55 18.87
CA TRP A 499 19.81 1.40 18.02
C TRP A 499 20.60 2.44 18.84
N PRO A 500 21.73 2.95 18.33
CA PRO A 500 22.46 4.05 18.96
C PRO A 500 21.57 5.26 19.27
N ARG A 501 21.83 5.91 20.42
CA ARG A 501 21.02 7.05 20.90
C ARG A 501 21.01 8.22 19.91
N TYR A 502 22.11 8.42 19.17
CA TYR A 502 22.24 9.53 18.23
C TYR A 502 21.31 9.42 17.02
N MET A 503 20.83 8.22 16.69
CA MET A 503 19.95 7.97 15.55
C MET A 503 18.50 8.40 15.80
N GLY A 504 18.16 8.80 17.04
CA GLY A 504 16.87 9.41 17.32
C GLY A 504 15.68 8.45 17.16
N VAL A 505 14.71 8.83 16.33
CA VAL A 505 13.41 8.20 16.09
C VAL A 505 13.34 7.77 14.63
N LEU A 506 13.65 6.48 14.42
CA LEU A 506 13.92 5.92 13.11
C LEU A 506 12.66 5.67 12.29
N HIS A 507 12.85 5.49 10.98
CA HIS A 507 11.85 4.93 10.08
C HIS A 507 11.26 3.62 10.66
N GLY A 508 9.94 3.52 10.76
CA GLY A 508 9.22 2.37 11.31
C GLY A 508 9.08 2.29 12.85
N ASP A 509 9.70 3.20 13.63
CA ASP A 509 9.63 3.15 15.11
C ASP A 509 8.19 3.31 15.65
N GLU A 510 7.31 3.99 14.92
CA GLU A 510 5.92 4.24 15.32
C GLU A 510 5.04 3.00 15.22
N ILE A 511 5.41 2.03 14.37
CA ILE A 511 4.72 0.74 14.22
C ILE A 511 4.59 0.04 15.57
N LEU A 512 5.65 0.06 16.39
CA LEU A 512 5.66 -0.52 17.74
C LEU A 512 4.49 -0.02 18.58
N PHE A 513 4.18 1.27 18.49
CA PHE A 513 3.14 1.91 19.28
C PHE A 513 1.75 1.68 18.67
N VAL A 514 1.64 1.65 17.34
CA VAL A 514 0.38 1.38 16.61
C VAL A 514 -0.10 -0.04 16.84
N PHE A 515 0.78 -1.04 16.92
CA PHE A 515 0.40 -2.44 17.16
C PHE A 515 0.32 -2.83 18.64
N GLY A 516 0.62 -1.91 19.57
CA GLY A 516 0.52 -2.20 20.99
C GLY A 516 1.70 -2.98 21.56
N VAL A 517 2.88 -2.97 20.91
CA VAL A 517 4.07 -3.70 21.38
C VAL A 517 4.45 -3.33 22.83
N PRO A 518 4.36 -2.06 23.29
CA PRO A 518 4.58 -1.72 24.69
C PRO A 518 3.69 -2.46 25.69
N LEU A 519 2.49 -2.92 25.28
CA LEU A 519 1.58 -3.68 26.13
C LEU A 519 1.96 -5.17 26.25
N THR A 520 2.91 -5.67 25.45
CA THR A 520 3.32 -7.09 25.47
C THR A 520 4.09 -7.49 26.72
N LYS A 521 4.66 -6.52 27.46
CA LYS A 521 5.56 -6.71 28.61
C LYS A 521 6.80 -7.57 28.31
N ARG A 522 7.10 -7.86 27.03
CA ARG A 522 8.30 -8.60 26.60
C ARG A 522 9.58 -7.82 26.92
N LYS A 523 9.52 -6.50 26.83
CA LYS A 523 10.57 -5.57 27.24
C LYS A 523 10.04 -4.62 28.32
N GLN A 524 10.96 -4.01 29.06
CA GLN A 524 10.66 -3.03 30.10
C GLN A 524 10.34 -1.64 29.51
N TYR A 525 9.24 -1.55 28.75
CA TYR A 525 8.71 -0.25 28.29
C TYR A 525 8.26 0.60 29.48
N LYS A 526 8.45 1.91 29.38
CA LYS A 526 8.01 2.84 30.44
C LYS A 526 6.48 2.94 30.44
N ARG A 527 5.88 3.16 31.63
CA ARG A 527 4.42 3.32 31.76
C ARG A 527 3.84 4.35 30.80
N ARG A 528 4.52 5.49 30.63
CA ARG A 528 4.08 6.53 29.71
C ARG A 528 4.14 6.12 28.23
N GLU A 529 5.02 5.20 27.84
CA GLU A 529 5.05 4.65 26.48
C GLU A 529 3.88 3.69 26.23
N VAL A 530 3.50 2.93 27.26
CA VAL A 530 2.25 2.14 27.24
C VAL A 530 1.05 3.06 27.08
N GLU A 531 0.98 4.16 27.83
CA GLU A 531 -0.07 5.18 27.71
C GLU A 531 -0.09 5.81 26.29
N LEU A 532 1.08 6.14 25.72
CA LEU A 532 1.19 6.63 24.34
C LEU A 532 0.70 5.61 23.32
N SER A 533 1.09 4.33 23.46
CA SER A 533 0.66 3.27 22.56
C SER A 533 -0.86 3.08 22.61
N CYS A 534 -1.48 3.09 23.80
CA CYS A 534 -2.94 3.09 23.94
C CYS A 534 -3.59 4.30 23.25
N LYS A 535 -3.01 5.50 23.35
CA LYS A 535 -3.52 6.69 22.65
C LYS A 535 -3.43 6.51 21.12
N MET A 536 -2.29 6.04 20.61
CA MET A 536 -2.08 5.84 19.17
C MET A 536 -3.01 4.78 18.60
N MET A 537 -3.12 3.60 19.24
CA MET A 537 -4.09 2.58 18.84
C MET A 537 -5.50 3.15 18.72
N ARG A 538 -5.92 3.95 19.72
CA ARG A 538 -7.24 4.57 19.70
C ARG A 538 -7.41 5.62 18.60
N TYR A 539 -6.41 6.46 18.32
CA TYR A 539 -6.49 7.39 17.18
C TYR A 539 -6.65 6.64 15.85
N TRP A 540 -5.84 5.60 15.63
CA TRP A 540 -5.89 4.79 14.40
C TRP A 540 -7.23 4.07 14.25
N ALA A 541 -7.75 3.49 15.34
CA ALA A 541 -9.02 2.79 15.32
C ALA A 541 -10.22 3.73 15.21
N ASN A 542 -10.21 4.88 15.88
CA ASN A 542 -11.24 5.91 15.74
C ASN A 542 -11.32 6.42 14.31
N PHE A 543 -10.16 6.68 13.71
CA PHE A 543 -10.06 7.02 12.30
C PHE A 543 -10.65 5.89 11.46
N ALA A 544 -10.20 4.64 11.60
CA ALA A 544 -10.72 3.53 10.82
C ALA A 544 -12.24 3.29 11.00
N LYS A 545 -12.82 3.65 12.15
CA LYS A 545 -14.26 3.55 12.42
C LYS A 545 -15.07 4.67 11.78
N THR A 546 -14.55 5.89 11.76
CA THR A 546 -15.35 7.12 11.53
C THR A 546 -14.80 8.08 10.49
N GLY A 547 -13.52 7.96 10.14
CA GLY A 547 -12.77 8.92 9.33
C GLY A 547 -12.19 10.09 10.10
N ASP A 548 -12.35 10.14 11.44
CA ASP A 548 -11.81 11.16 12.33
C ASP A 548 -11.10 10.50 13.53
N PRO A 549 -9.79 10.74 13.77
CA PRO A 549 -9.09 10.18 14.92
C PRO A 549 -9.63 10.66 16.28
N ASN A 550 -10.36 11.79 16.32
CA ASN A 550 -10.92 12.35 17.55
C ASN A 550 -12.24 11.70 17.97
N ALA A 551 -12.99 11.14 17.04
CA ALA A 551 -14.35 10.69 17.31
C ALA A 551 -14.34 9.38 18.10
N SER A 552 -15.01 9.35 19.26
CA SER A 552 -15.38 8.09 19.89
C SER A 552 -16.45 7.45 19.00
N GLY A 553 -16.13 6.34 18.34
CA GLY A 553 -17.03 5.63 17.41
C GLY A 553 -18.25 4.98 18.08
N GLY A 554 -18.99 5.72 18.91
CA GLY A 554 -20.17 5.26 19.66
C GLY A 554 -19.88 4.62 21.02
N ASP A 555 -18.62 4.30 21.34
CA ASP A 555 -18.26 3.74 22.64
C ASP A 555 -18.20 4.84 23.70
N SER A 556 -19.16 4.82 24.63
CA SER A 556 -19.11 5.54 25.91
C SER A 556 -18.08 4.90 26.82
N ASP A 557 -16.81 5.00 26.45
CA ASP A 557 -15.73 4.35 27.18
C ASP A 557 -15.16 5.29 28.24
N HIS A 558 -14.98 4.80 29.47
CA HIS A 558 -14.38 5.52 30.59
C HIS A 558 -12.86 5.76 30.42
N ARG A 559 -12.32 5.55 29.21
CA ARG A 559 -10.92 5.81 28.86
C ARG A 559 -10.63 7.32 28.91
N PRO A 560 -9.39 7.74 29.23
CA PRO A 560 -9.00 9.15 29.26
C PRO A 560 -9.35 9.87 27.94
N PRO A 561 -9.66 11.18 27.93
CA PRO A 561 -9.88 11.90 26.68
C PRO A 561 -8.63 11.89 25.79
N LEU A 562 -8.83 11.92 24.47
CA LEU A 562 -7.74 12.13 23.51
C LEU A 562 -7.41 13.62 23.40
N ASP A 563 -6.15 13.91 23.12
CA ASP A 563 -5.74 15.25 22.71
C ASP A 563 -6.37 15.55 21.35
N ARG A 564 -6.81 16.80 21.14
CA ARG A 564 -7.47 17.16 19.87
C ARG A 564 -6.45 17.14 18.73
N TRP A 565 -6.73 16.33 17.72
CA TRP A 565 -6.00 16.27 16.46
C TRP A 565 -6.71 17.11 15.40
N PRO A 566 -6.21 18.31 15.08
CA PRO A 566 -6.86 19.16 14.08
C PRO A 566 -6.69 18.60 12.66
N PRO A 567 -7.65 18.84 11.76
CA PRO A 567 -7.49 18.50 10.35
C PRO A 567 -6.35 19.33 9.73
N HIS A 568 -5.57 18.68 8.88
CA HIS A 568 -4.53 19.27 8.05
C HIS A 568 -5.16 19.96 6.84
N LEU A 569 -5.47 21.25 6.99
CA LEU A 569 -5.96 22.08 5.88
C LEU A 569 -4.83 22.52 4.95
N ALA A 570 -5.12 22.75 3.68
CA ALA A 570 -4.14 23.20 2.69
C ALA A 570 -3.44 24.53 3.09
N THR A 571 -4.14 25.39 3.83
CA THR A 571 -3.63 26.68 4.33
C THR A 571 -2.93 26.53 5.68
N ALA A 572 -3.61 25.95 6.67
CA ALA A 572 -3.12 25.86 8.05
C ALA A 572 -2.02 24.81 8.23
N LYS A 573 -2.00 23.75 7.41
CA LYS A 573 -1.00 22.67 7.42
C LYS A 573 -0.68 22.12 8.81
N SER A 574 -1.71 22.03 9.66
CA SER A 574 -1.56 21.58 11.05
C SER A 574 -1.17 20.10 11.12
N TYR A 575 -0.39 19.73 12.13
CA TYR A 575 -0.05 18.35 12.41
C TYR A 575 0.03 18.11 13.92
N LEU A 576 -0.25 16.90 14.37
CA LEU A 576 -0.13 16.51 15.77
C LEU A 576 1.25 15.89 16.03
N THR A 577 1.95 16.38 17.05
CA THR A 577 3.16 15.72 17.54
C THR A 577 2.77 14.52 18.38
N LEU A 578 3.32 13.35 18.07
CA LEU A 578 3.09 12.12 18.84
C LEU A 578 4.34 11.79 19.66
N SER A 579 4.26 12.04 20.97
CA SER A 579 5.27 11.61 21.94
C SER A 579 4.74 11.52 23.36
N VAL A 580 5.51 10.87 24.24
CA VAL A 580 5.17 10.73 25.67
C VAL A 580 5.00 12.09 26.36
N ASN A 581 5.79 13.09 25.98
CA ASN A 581 5.83 14.39 26.65
C ASN A 581 5.16 15.51 25.84
N SER A 582 4.60 15.22 24.68
CA SER A 582 3.99 16.25 23.82
C SER A 582 2.93 15.67 22.91
N SER A 583 1.76 16.31 22.96
CA SER A 583 0.65 16.26 22.00
C SER A 583 0.49 17.62 21.30
N ALA A 584 1.57 18.38 21.16
CA ALA A 584 1.52 19.73 20.60
C ALA A 584 1.09 19.72 19.13
N VAL A 585 0.21 20.65 18.78
CA VAL A 585 -0.16 20.94 17.40
C VAL A 585 0.91 21.86 16.80
N GLY A 586 1.62 21.36 15.79
CA GLY A 586 2.51 22.16 14.97
C GLY A 586 1.82 22.64 13.69
N VAL A 587 2.48 23.56 12.99
CA VAL A 587 2.04 24.10 11.70
C VAL A 587 3.17 23.98 10.69
N GLY A 588 2.87 23.43 9.52
CA GLY A 588 3.79 23.44 8.38
C GLY A 588 5.06 22.61 8.58
N LEU A 589 4.92 21.35 9.01
CA LEU A 589 6.03 20.39 9.18
C LEU A 589 6.96 20.42 7.96
N LYS A 590 8.21 20.86 8.18
CA LYS A 590 9.29 20.95 7.18
C LYS A 590 8.89 21.61 5.84
N THR A 591 7.90 22.50 5.83
CA THR A 591 7.35 23.10 4.59
C THR A 591 8.39 23.82 3.73
N ARG A 592 9.35 24.53 4.35
CA ARG A 592 10.47 25.19 3.63
C ARG A 592 11.32 24.17 2.88
N ARG A 593 11.76 23.11 3.56
CA ARG A 593 12.61 22.05 3.00
C ARG A 593 11.88 21.25 1.92
N CYS A 594 10.60 20.97 2.12
CA CYS A 594 9.81 20.31 1.08
C CYS A 594 9.53 21.19 -0.12
N ALA A 595 9.35 22.51 0.06
CA ALA A 595 9.31 23.44 -1.07
C ALA A 595 10.65 23.49 -1.81
N PHE A 596 11.78 23.41 -1.10
CA PHE A 596 13.10 23.28 -1.69
C PHE A 596 13.18 22.03 -2.59
N TRP A 597 12.88 20.83 -2.06
CA TRP A 597 12.97 19.58 -2.81
C TRP A 597 11.99 19.49 -3.99
N LEU A 598 10.73 19.89 -3.78
CA LEU A 598 9.66 19.66 -4.75
C LEU A 598 9.52 20.78 -5.79
N LYS A 599 10.02 22.00 -5.51
CA LYS A 599 9.82 23.16 -6.38
C LYS A 599 11.12 23.84 -6.81
N HIS A 600 12.06 24.04 -5.90
CA HIS A 600 13.26 24.82 -6.21
C HIS A 600 14.36 23.98 -6.87
N LEU A 601 14.73 22.87 -6.24
CA LEU A 601 15.80 22.00 -6.72
C LEU A 601 15.57 21.45 -8.15
N PRO A 602 14.35 21.02 -8.55
CA PRO A 602 14.12 20.57 -9.92
C PRO A 602 14.39 21.66 -10.97
N ARG A 603 14.12 22.93 -10.64
CA ARG A 603 14.40 24.07 -11.53
C ARG A 603 15.90 24.34 -11.66
N ILE A 604 16.64 24.23 -10.56
CA ILE A 604 18.12 24.34 -10.60
C ILE A 604 18.67 23.25 -11.51
N GLN A 605 18.29 22.00 -11.25
CA GLN A 605 18.74 20.85 -12.03
C GLN A 605 18.43 21.03 -13.53
N ALA A 606 17.19 21.37 -13.89
CA ALA A 606 16.81 21.57 -15.28
C ALA A 606 17.57 22.73 -15.97
N ALA A 607 17.92 23.78 -15.24
CA ALA A 607 18.69 24.90 -15.77
C ALA A 607 20.19 24.60 -15.92
N THR A 608 20.71 23.58 -15.22
CA THR A 608 22.14 23.26 -15.15
C THR A 608 22.50 21.93 -15.79
N GLU A 609 21.51 21.13 -16.20
CA GLU A 609 21.70 19.96 -17.05
C GLU A 609 22.19 20.39 -18.43
N ARG A 610 23.30 19.78 -18.88
CA ARG A 610 23.77 19.98 -20.26
C ARG A 610 22.81 19.25 -21.20
N PRO A 611 22.41 19.86 -22.33
CA PRO A 611 21.64 19.14 -23.34
C PRO A 611 22.47 17.92 -23.82
N PRO A 612 21.81 16.78 -24.13
CA PRO A 612 22.51 15.63 -24.66
C PRO A 612 23.29 16.02 -25.94
N PRO A 613 24.45 15.40 -26.19
CA PRO A 613 25.19 15.66 -27.42
C PRO A 613 24.26 15.36 -28.61
N ALA A 614 24.15 16.31 -29.54
CA ALA A 614 23.34 16.13 -30.75
C ALA A 614 23.79 14.84 -31.45
N GLU A 615 22.87 13.89 -31.65
CA GLU A 615 23.12 12.73 -32.50
C GLU A 615 23.61 13.24 -33.85
N ARG A 616 24.86 12.91 -34.19
CA ARG A 616 25.34 13.07 -35.56
C ARG A 616 24.59 12.05 -36.38
N VAL A 617 23.48 12.47 -36.98
CA VAL A 617 22.89 11.75 -38.11
C VAL A 617 23.95 11.76 -39.21
N GLN A 618 24.63 10.62 -39.40
CA GLN A 618 25.40 10.40 -40.61
C GLN A 618 24.41 10.41 -41.78
N CYS A 619 24.43 11.47 -42.57
CA CYS A 619 23.82 11.45 -43.89
C CYS A 619 24.66 10.50 -44.75
N GLY A 620 24.24 9.25 -44.84
CA GLY A 620 24.78 8.30 -45.80
C GLY A 620 24.46 8.73 -47.23
N ASP A 621 25.42 8.54 -48.12
CA ASP A 621 25.41 8.92 -49.53
C ASP A 621 24.15 8.44 -50.29
N LEU A 622 23.23 9.38 -50.55
CA LEU A 622 22.22 9.25 -51.61
C LEU A 622 22.75 9.92 -52.89
N ALA A 623 23.78 9.33 -53.48
CA ALA A 623 24.28 9.73 -54.80
C ALA A 623 24.71 8.51 -55.62
N SER A 624 23.79 7.57 -55.85
CA SER A 624 23.86 6.71 -57.04
C SER A 624 22.47 6.15 -57.35
N THR A 625 21.84 6.72 -58.37
CA THR A 625 20.86 6.13 -59.31
C THR A 625 20.15 7.26 -60.06
N ARG A 626 20.87 7.90 -60.98
CA ARG A 626 20.25 8.57 -62.14
C ARG A 626 20.57 7.73 -63.37
N GLY A 627 19.56 7.06 -63.89
CA GLY A 627 19.62 6.40 -65.19
C GLY A 627 18.36 5.57 -65.46
N GLY A 628 17.43 6.11 -66.24
CA GLY A 628 16.56 5.28 -67.08
C GLY A 628 15.04 5.44 -66.95
N SER A 629 14.47 6.08 -67.98
CA SER A 629 13.14 5.83 -68.58
C SER A 629 11.85 6.35 -67.91
N ALA A 630 11.37 7.46 -68.48
CA ALA A 630 10.07 7.66 -69.12
C ALA A 630 8.79 7.02 -68.52
N GLY A 631 7.82 7.89 -68.23
CA GLY A 631 6.46 7.69 -68.75
C GLY A 631 5.30 7.95 -67.78
N ARG A 632 4.44 8.88 -68.21
CA ARG A 632 2.99 9.02 -67.91
C ARG A 632 2.55 9.88 -66.71
N ARG A 633 2.12 11.08 -67.11
CA ARG A 633 0.98 11.90 -66.65
C ARG A 633 -0.05 11.20 -65.75
N ALA A 634 -0.48 11.91 -64.70
CA ALA A 634 -1.89 12.19 -64.45
C ALA A 634 -2.05 13.45 -63.58
N SER A 635 -2.79 14.41 -64.12
CA SER A 635 -3.31 15.61 -63.45
C SER A 635 -4.40 15.26 -62.44
N ALA A 636 -4.51 16.03 -61.36
CA ALA A 636 -5.78 16.60 -60.90
C ALA A 636 -5.49 17.82 -60.02
N ALA A 637 -6.05 18.95 -60.45
CA ALA A 637 -5.96 20.26 -59.83
C ALA A 637 -7.31 20.63 -59.19
N VAL A 638 -7.35 21.83 -58.57
CA VAL A 638 -8.55 22.69 -58.36
C VAL A 638 -9.34 22.33 -57.07
N ARG A 639 -9.71 23.22 -56.12
CA ARG A 639 -9.78 24.69 -55.99
C ARG A 639 -9.87 25.10 -54.49
N ALA A 640 -9.40 26.32 -54.23
CA ALA A 640 -9.52 27.18 -53.04
C ALA A 640 -10.99 27.62 -52.74
N PRO A 641 -11.37 28.45 -51.72
CA PRO A 641 -10.59 29.54 -51.12
C PRO A 641 -10.71 29.84 -49.59
N LEU A 642 -9.74 30.64 -49.11
CA LEU A 642 -9.75 31.48 -47.90
C LEU A 642 -10.64 32.74 -48.07
N PRO A 643 -10.96 33.46 -46.97
CA PRO A 643 -10.22 34.70 -46.63
C PRO A 643 -9.72 34.70 -45.16
N ALA A 644 -8.45 35.02 -44.85
CA ALA A 644 -7.87 36.36 -44.64
C ALA A 644 -8.47 37.05 -43.38
N LEU A 645 -7.76 37.56 -42.37
CA LEU A 645 -6.38 38.03 -42.13
C LEU A 645 -6.28 38.19 -40.58
N LEU A 646 -5.19 37.84 -39.87
CA LEU A 646 -4.15 38.77 -39.41
C LEU A 646 -2.99 38.01 -38.72
N LEU A 647 -1.80 38.10 -39.34
CA LEU A 647 -0.39 38.14 -38.87
C LEU A 647 -0.04 37.60 -37.45
N VAL A 648 0.70 36.49 -37.20
CA VAL A 648 2.09 36.03 -37.56
C VAL A 648 3.22 36.78 -36.78
N PRO A 649 4.36 36.16 -36.34
CA PRO A 649 4.75 34.74 -36.20
C PRO A 649 5.39 34.31 -34.85
N LEU A 650 5.42 32.99 -34.66
CA LEU A 650 6.39 32.23 -33.85
C LEU A 650 7.29 31.42 -34.81
N LEU A 651 8.55 31.15 -34.38
CA LEU A 651 9.58 30.22 -34.91
C LEU A 651 10.47 30.68 -36.11
N PRO A 652 11.64 30.06 -36.37
CA PRO A 652 12.78 29.71 -35.49
C PRO A 652 14.15 30.05 -36.15
N LEU A 653 15.23 30.18 -35.36
CA LEU A 653 16.60 30.34 -35.90
C LEU A 653 17.39 29.03 -35.75
N LEU A 654 17.48 28.24 -36.81
CA LEU A 654 18.50 27.19 -36.98
C LEU A 654 18.91 27.15 -38.46
N LEU A 655 19.81 28.06 -38.83
CA LEU A 655 20.65 27.94 -40.02
C LEU A 655 22.01 27.43 -39.54
N ARG A 656 22.34 26.17 -39.84
CA ARG A 656 23.72 25.67 -39.81
C ARG A 656 24.19 25.48 -41.25
N THR A 657 25.17 26.27 -41.63
CA THR A 657 25.98 26.11 -42.83
C THR A 657 26.91 24.91 -42.66
N CYS A 658 26.84 23.93 -43.55
CA CYS A 658 27.88 22.92 -43.73
C CYS A 658 28.97 23.54 -44.62
N THR A 659 30.15 23.79 -44.05
CA THR A 659 31.36 24.09 -44.80
C THR A 659 32.08 22.77 -45.11
N ASP A 660 32.25 22.52 -46.39
CA ASP A 660 32.94 21.37 -46.97
C ASP A 660 34.46 21.56 -46.82
N THR A 661 35.15 20.61 -46.21
CA THR A 661 36.63 20.55 -46.17
C THR A 661 37.08 19.27 -46.87
N GLY A 662 37.48 19.41 -48.14
CA GLY A 662 38.00 18.33 -48.97
C GLY A 662 38.89 18.85 -50.11
N SER A 663 40.19 18.90 -49.79
CA SER A 663 41.40 19.06 -50.62
C SER A 663 41.33 19.13 -52.16
N ARG A 664 42.07 20.10 -52.74
CA ARG A 664 42.80 19.95 -54.01
C ARG A 664 44.19 20.60 -53.91
N GLY A 665 45.23 19.84 -54.28
CA GLY A 665 46.60 20.33 -54.43
C GLY A 665 46.96 20.70 -55.88
N ARG A 666 48.25 21.06 -56.05
CA ARG A 666 48.98 21.55 -57.25
C ARG A 666 48.82 23.07 -57.46
N ASP A 667 49.87 23.90 -57.59
CA ASP A 667 51.31 23.72 -57.82
C ASP A 667 52.15 24.60 -56.86
#